data_AF-A0A2Z4LPC3-F1
#
_entry.id   AF-A0A2Z4LPC3-F1
#
_cell.length_a   1.000
_cell.length_b   1.000
_cell.length_c   1.000
_cell.angle_alpha   90.00
_cell.angle_beta   90.00
_cell.angle_gamma   90.00
#
_symmetry.space_group_name_H-M   'P 1'
#
loop_
_entity.id
_entity.type
_entity.pdbx_description
1 polymer ?
#
loop_
_entity_poly.entity_id
_entity_poly.type
_entity_poly.pdbx_seq_one_letter_code
_entity_poly.pdbx_strand_id
1 'polypeptide(L)'
;MIHQKFSINLKNVEMICLIFSLMFLSLNSCQETKDTDSTEFSKSITLTSKKHHEGDYNWQMAPDSLVSDNGELIAQSDYNSKDWLSAIVPGTVLTSLVANGSMPDPYYGLNNKRGKGDIPDIYDKGREYYTYWFRTTFDFPEDKEGERTWLGFEGINYIAQVYLNGKKLGNIKGMFVTKEFDVTDVMKKEKENVLAIRIEPVEHPGTEMSRFNKRTSKMVENANGGNGELGKDVTMLMSAGWDFSFSDGIRDRNTGIWRDIKLYTTGNVKLHDPFVKSDLELPSLEESAQTLRISVTNVGETAQRGSVSANIEDTDITVKKEISLNPGETKDVIFSAETHPELLIKDPKVWWPLNKGEQHLYRATFNFESEDGQKSRPKSTRFGIRSITSDQNTPDSSRVFYVNGKRLFVRGANWIPEGMLKTSDLRYRTELNWTKDAGINMLRLWGGGISESDLFFDLCDELGILVWHEFWMTGNTKPPADKDLYFKNVESTIKRLRNHPSLAYYVSSNEQEAVIEIEPILNALDGTRGYQYESECCGVHDGSPYKYENPMQYYDNTASKRGSRIDGFCPEYGTATLPNVEILREMMDEEDLFPPNKEVWDYMDGNAFHNMTTKNDNAIQQFGESNSIEDYALKGQLVGATAFRSIWENWNYNKLDAGDRFASGVLFWYHNSPVKQVCSRMWDWSLDKNAAFYYSKKALQPLHLQFDFIKNTVTLVNDYPKEFKNYKSKIAIYNLDAKRVYSDSINVDFKPEEVLNDIIAVEMPKNLSQVHFIQLQLEDASGNEVSENFYWRSKDKYEGPWTTTGPLYSGFEALNDLPKVNLKMTMKSQNDDKGLYRVTLENPTTDIAFFNRLKFLDENQKLVRPVSFSDNYFSLLPGEKKTVDVELLNTYNLPDTMTLELEGWNGLANSVEQEIKNNNQ
;
A
#
# COMPACT_ATOMS: atom_id res chain seq x y z
N MET A 1 52.26 -27.46 26.12
CA MET A 1 52.04 -28.25 24.90
C MET A 1 50.57 -28.60 24.84
N ILE A 2 49.87 -28.03 23.85
CA ILE A 2 48.71 -28.56 23.11
C ILE A 2 47.45 -29.00 23.91
N HIS A 3 46.31 -28.44 23.47
CA HIS A 3 44.89 -28.75 23.77
C HIS A 3 44.21 -28.07 24.95
N GLN A 4 43.48 -26.97 24.65
CA GLN A 4 42.05 -26.78 24.94
C GLN A 4 41.63 -25.33 24.59
N LYS A 5 40.85 -25.15 23.51
CA LYS A 5 40.06 -23.94 23.24
C LYS A 5 38.83 -24.35 22.42
N PHE A 6 37.77 -23.57 22.59
CA PHE A 6 36.42 -23.65 22.01
C PHE A 6 35.36 -24.37 22.86
N SER A 7 34.84 -23.63 23.85
CA SER A 7 33.42 -23.68 24.19
C SER A 7 32.87 -22.28 23.97
N ILE A 8 32.18 -22.08 22.84
CA ILE A 8 31.43 -20.86 22.54
C ILE A 8 30.05 -21.01 23.17
N ASN A 9 29.64 -19.94 23.85
CA ASN A 9 28.49 -19.86 24.73
C ASN A 9 27.18 -19.90 23.91
N LEU A 10 26.57 -21.10 23.80
CA LEU A 10 25.33 -21.38 23.06
C LEU A 10 24.10 -20.55 23.53
N LYS A 11 24.14 -19.94 24.72
CA LYS A 11 23.01 -19.19 25.28
C LYS A 11 22.72 -17.84 24.61
N ASN A 12 23.69 -17.21 23.97
CA ASN A 12 23.45 -15.93 23.28
C ASN A 12 22.86 -16.12 21.87
N VAL A 13 23.04 -17.28 21.26
CA VAL A 13 22.46 -17.60 19.94
C VAL A 13 20.99 -18.00 20.10
N GLU A 14 20.63 -18.72 21.16
CA GLU A 14 19.23 -19.04 21.48
C GLU A 14 18.42 -17.79 21.86
N MET A 15 19.04 -16.81 22.54
CA MET A 15 18.34 -15.59 22.94
C MET A 15 18.10 -14.63 21.75
N ILE A 16 19.03 -14.57 20.78
CA ILE A 16 18.81 -13.85 19.52
C ILE A 16 17.76 -14.58 18.67
N CYS A 17 17.80 -15.91 18.59
CA CYS A 17 16.75 -16.68 17.90
C CYS A 17 15.37 -16.56 18.56
N LEU A 18 15.29 -16.42 19.89
CA LEU A 18 14.02 -16.20 20.61
C LEU A 18 13.45 -14.79 20.38
N ILE A 19 14.31 -13.76 20.36
CA ILE A 19 13.88 -12.37 20.10
C ILE A 19 13.38 -12.21 18.65
N PHE A 20 14.01 -12.90 17.70
CA PHE A 20 13.50 -12.96 16.32
C PHE A 20 12.23 -13.83 16.24
N SER A 21 12.16 -14.98 16.92
CA SER A 21 10.95 -15.84 16.90
C SER A 21 9.72 -15.17 17.50
N LEU A 22 9.87 -14.28 18.50
CA LEU A 22 8.77 -13.51 19.08
C LEU A 22 8.26 -12.39 18.15
N MET A 23 9.12 -11.82 17.28
CA MET A 23 8.67 -10.94 16.18
C MET A 23 7.98 -11.72 15.05
N PHE A 24 8.32 -13.00 14.85
CA PHE A 24 7.72 -13.86 13.82
C PHE A 24 6.44 -14.59 14.27
N LEU A 25 6.17 -14.68 15.57
CA LEU A 25 4.95 -15.30 16.11
C LEU A 25 3.77 -14.33 16.21
N SER A 26 3.99 -13.01 16.24
CA SER A 26 2.91 -12.03 16.23
C SER A 26 2.27 -11.80 14.85
N LEU A 27 2.90 -12.30 13.77
CA LEU A 27 2.41 -12.13 12.40
C LEU A 27 1.61 -13.33 11.87
N ASN A 28 1.71 -14.50 12.52
CA ASN A 28 1.01 -15.73 12.13
C ASN A 28 -0.18 -16.09 13.05
N SER A 29 -0.53 -15.22 14.00
CA SER A 29 -1.86 -15.23 14.61
C SER A 29 -2.74 -14.14 13.99
N CYS A 30 -2.75 -14.05 12.67
CA CYS A 30 -3.99 -13.65 12.00
C CYS A 30 -4.93 -14.86 12.05
N GLN A 31 -5.43 -15.16 13.25
CA GLN A 31 -6.83 -15.53 13.30
C GLN A 31 -7.52 -14.36 12.60
N GLU A 32 -8.28 -14.65 11.55
CA GLU A 32 -9.41 -13.81 11.20
C GLU A 32 -9.95 -13.25 12.52
N THR A 33 -10.12 -11.94 12.60
CA THR A 33 -11.05 -11.38 13.58
C THR A 33 -12.43 -11.92 13.23
N LYS A 34 -12.63 -13.22 13.50
CA LYS A 34 -13.88 -13.74 13.97
C LYS A 34 -14.18 -12.80 15.11
N ASP A 35 -15.19 -11.96 14.89
CA ASP A 35 -16.01 -11.48 15.98
C ASP A 35 -16.01 -12.60 17.01
N THR A 36 -15.56 -12.31 18.22
CA THR A 36 -15.72 -13.22 19.33
C THR A 36 -17.22 -13.39 19.47
N ASP A 37 -17.78 -14.31 18.68
CA ASP A 37 -19.19 -14.59 18.54
C ASP A 37 -19.60 -15.02 19.93
N SER A 38 -20.15 -14.06 20.67
CA SER A 38 -20.95 -14.36 21.84
C SER A 38 -21.95 -15.40 21.35
N THR A 39 -22.00 -16.56 22.01
CA THR A 39 -23.00 -17.61 21.76
C THR A 39 -24.46 -17.13 21.91
N GLU A 40 -24.63 -15.86 22.28
CA GLU A 40 -25.89 -15.13 22.46
C GLU A 40 -26.54 -14.67 21.14
N PHE A 41 -25.81 -14.43 20.04
CA PHE A 41 -26.39 -14.00 18.75
C PHE A 41 -26.07 -14.99 17.60
N SER A 42 -26.86 -14.94 16.53
CA SER A 42 -26.55 -15.69 15.31
C SER A 42 -25.21 -15.22 14.71
N LYS A 43 -24.45 -16.15 14.13
CA LYS A 43 -23.20 -15.80 13.45
C LYS A 43 -23.50 -14.92 12.24
N SER A 44 -22.76 -13.83 12.07
CA SER A 44 -22.83 -13.09 10.81
C SER A 44 -22.23 -13.89 9.66
N ILE A 45 -22.88 -13.86 8.50
CA ILE A 45 -22.37 -14.44 7.26
C ILE A 45 -22.01 -13.33 6.28
N THR A 46 -20.95 -13.54 5.50
CA THR A 46 -20.54 -12.63 4.42
C THR A 46 -20.75 -13.34 3.09
N LEU A 47 -21.52 -12.73 2.19
CA LEU A 47 -21.91 -13.34 0.92
C LEU A 47 -20.80 -13.22 -0.14
N THR A 48 -19.59 -13.66 0.18
CA THR A 48 -18.42 -13.61 -0.71
C THR A 48 -18.44 -14.77 -1.71
N SER A 49 -18.03 -14.51 -2.96
CA SER A 49 -18.03 -15.51 -4.02
C SER A 49 -16.95 -16.57 -3.86
N LYS A 50 -17.31 -17.83 -4.12
CA LYS A 50 -16.34 -18.94 -4.27
C LYS A 50 -15.26 -18.63 -5.30
N LYS A 51 -15.70 -18.12 -6.46
CA LYS A 51 -14.80 -17.74 -7.54
C LYS A 51 -13.94 -16.57 -7.08
N HIS A 52 -12.63 -16.68 -7.26
CA HIS A 52 -11.59 -15.68 -6.97
C HIS A 52 -11.30 -15.38 -5.49
N HIS A 53 -12.31 -15.43 -4.61
CA HIS A 53 -12.17 -15.05 -3.20
C HIS A 53 -12.25 -16.21 -2.21
N GLU A 54 -12.42 -17.45 -2.68
CA GLU A 54 -12.54 -18.65 -1.82
C GLU A 54 -13.70 -18.56 -0.79
N GLY A 55 -14.69 -17.69 -1.03
CA GLY A 55 -15.88 -17.57 -0.18
C GLY A 55 -16.85 -18.74 -0.33
N ASP A 56 -17.99 -18.69 0.37
CA ASP A 56 -18.93 -19.82 0.42
C ASP A 56 -20.06 -19.77 -0.61
N TYR A 57 -20.19 -18.69 -1.39
CA TYR A 57 -21.41 -18.44 -2.17
C TYR A 57 -21.20 -18.48 -3.68
N ASN A 58 -22.17 -19.04 -4.40
CA ASN A 58 -22.19 -19.08 -5.85
C ASN A 58 -22.94 -17.87 -6.39
N TRP A 59 -22.20 -16.87 -6.84
CA TRP A 59 -22.78 -15.71 -7.50
C TRP A 59 -22.89 -15.92 -9.01
N GLN A 60 -23.98 -15.41 -9.57
CA GLN A 60 -24.25 -15.40 -11.00
C GLN A 60 -24.60 -13.99 -11.46
N MET A 61 -24.37 -13.70 -12.74
CA MET A 61 -24.77 -12.45 -13.36
C MET A 61 -25.26 -12.61 -14.80
N ALA A 62 -26.13 -11.70 -15.22
CA ALA A 62 -26.57 -11.56 -16.60
C ALA A 62 -26.72 -10.08 -16.97
N PRO A 63 -26.44 -9.70 -18.23
CA PRO A 63 -26.71 -8.35 -18.70
C PRO A 63 -28.22 -8.08 -18.64
N ASP A 64 -28.59 -6.91 -18.14
CA ASP A 64 -29.99 -6.50 -17.97
C ASP A 64 -30.78 -6.55 -19.29
N SER A 65 -30.12 -6.22 -20.40
CA SER A 65 -30.71 -6.28 -21.75
C SER A 65 -31.14 -7.67 -22.21
N LEU A 66 -30.64 -8.75 -21.60
CA LEU A 66 -31.02 -10.14 -21.91
C LEU A 66 -32.02 -10.72 -20.90
N VAL A 67 -32.41 -9.96 -19.88
CA VAL A 67 -33.33 -10.40 -18.84
C VAL A 67 -34.64 -9.63 -18.97
N SER A 68 -35.70 -10.30 -19.42
CA SER A 68 -37.03 -9.66 -19.59
C SER A 68 -37.86 -9.63 -18.31
N ASP A 69 -37.48 -10.42 -17.32
CA ASP A 69 -38.20 -10.53 -16.04
C ASP A 69 -37.86 -9.37 -15.10
N ASN A 70 -38.77 -9.04 -14.19
CA ASN A 70 -38.52 -8.04 -13.16
C ASN A 70 -37.77 -8.62 -11.94
N GLY A 71 -37.29 -7.74 -11.06
CA GLY A 71 -36.53 -8.14 -9.88
C GLY A 71 -37.32 -9.03 -8.92
N GLU A 72 -38.64 -8.87 -8.84
CA GLU A 72 -39.52 -9.71 -8.03
C GLU A 72 -39.56 -11.17 -8.49
N LEU A 73 -39.46 -11.42 -9.79
CA LEU A 73 -39.37 -12.78 -10.36
C LEU A 73 -37.95 -13.34 -10.27
N ILE A 74 -36.93 -12.53 -10.56
CA ILE A 74 -35.51 -12.96 -10.51
C ILE A 74 -35.10 -13.40 -9.10
N ALA A 75 -35.62 -12.72 -8.07
CA ALA A 75 -35.39 -13.03 -6.66
C ALA A 75 -36.26 -14.19 -6.13
N GLN A 76 -36.86 -15.02 -6.99
CA GLN A 76 -37.52 -16.27 -6.57
C GLN A 76 -36.56 -17.46 -6.62
N SER A 77 -36.83 -18.46 -5.77
CA SER A 77 -36.04 -19.70 -5.66
C SER A 77 -36.17 -20.61 -6.89
N ASP A 78 -37.32 -20.58 -7.56
CA ASP A 78 -37.59 -21.35 -8.78
C ASP A 78 -37.20 -20.63 -10.07
N TYR A 79 -36.62 -19.43 -9.97
CA TYR A 79 -36.13 -18.68 -11.12
C TYR A 79 -34.99 -19.43 -11.82
N ASN A 80 -35.10 -19.63 -13.14
CA ASN A 80 -34.09 -20.34 -13.91
C ASN A 80 -32.95 -19.40 -14.35
N SER A 81 -31.90 -19.30 -13.53
CA SER A 81 -30.66 -18.57 -13.85
C SER A 81 -29.51 -19.49 -14.31
N LYS A 82 -29.80 -20.69 -14.83
CA LYS A 82 -28.75 -21.68 -15.18
C LYS A 82 -27.79 -21.21 -16.28
N ASP A 83 -28.29 -20.37 -17.19
CA ASP A 83 -27.50 -19.85 -18.32
C ASP A 83 -26.78 -18.53 -17.98
N TRP A 84 -26.87 -18.07 -16.73
CA TRP A 84 -26.17 -16.87 -16.26
C TRP A 84 -24.69 -17.16 -16.03
N LEU A 85 -23.84 -16.16 -16.28
CA LEU A 85 -22.40 -16.26 -16.06
C LEU A 85 -22.09 -16.31 -14.57
N SER A 86 -21.00 -16.97 -14.16
CA SER A 86 -20.51 -16.82 -12.78
C SER A 86 -20.06 -15.38 -12.53
N ALA A 87 -20.37 -14.84 -11.36
CA ALA A 87 -19.97 -13.50 -10.95
C ALA A 87 -18.97 -13.54 -9.78
N ILE A 88 -18.14 -12.50 -9.72
CA ILE A 88 -17.18 -12.26 -8.64
C ILE A 88 -17.76 -11.16 -7.75
N VAL A 89 -17.92 -11.46 -6.46
CA VAL A 89 -18.42 -10.54 -5.43
C VAL A 89 -17.58 -10.74 -4.16
N PRO A 90 -16.85 -9.73 -3.66
CA PRO A 90 -16.72 -8.38 -4.21
C PRO A 90 -16.04 -8.33 -5.59
N GLY A 91 -16.51 -7.49 -6.51
CA GLY A 91 -15.94 -7.36 -7.85
C GLY A 91 -16.75 -6.46 -8.78
N THR A 92 -16.26 -6.30 -10.01
CA THR A 92 -16.93 -5.53 -11.07
C THR A 92 -17.51 -6.43 -12.16
N VAL A 93 -18.40 -5.88 -12.98
CA VAL A 93 -18.89 -6.53 -14.19
C VAL A 93 -17.72 -6.92 -15.09
N LEU A 94 -16.78 -6.01 -15.36
CA LEU A 94 -15.61 -6.30 -16.19
C LEU A 94 -14.72 -7.39 -15.59
N THR A 95 -14.46 -7.39 -14.28
CA THR A 95 -13.67 -8.47 -13.64
C THR A 95 -14.30 -9.84 -13.86
N SER A 96 -15.64 -9.92 -13.75
CA SER A 96 -16.38 -11.15 -13.97
C SER A 96 -16.38 -11.55 -15.45
N LEU A 97 -16.54 -10.62 -16.38
CA LEU A 97 -16.48 -10.90 -17.82
C LEU A 97 -15.11 -11.43 -18.26
N VAL A 98 -14.02 -10.85 -17.74
CA VAL A 98 -12.65 -11.32 -17.98
C VAL A 98 -12.45 -12.72 -17.39
N ALA A 99 -12.89 -12.94 -16.15
CA ALA A 99 -12.76 -14.25 -15.50
C ALA A 99 -13.63 -15.37 -16.12
N ASN A 100 -14.58 -15.03 -16.99
CA ASN A 100 -15.36 -16.01 -17.78
C ASN A 100 -14.85 -16.12 -19.24
N GLY A 101 -13.80 -15.39 -19.62
CA GLY A 101 -13.26 -15.39 -20.99
C GLY A 101 -14.13 -14.66 -22.03
N SER A 102 -15.18 -13.95 -21.59
CA SER A 102 -16.00 -13.08 -22.46
C SER A 102 -15.25 -11.80 -22.83
N MET A 103 -14.44 -11.33 -21.87
CA MET A 103 -13.41 -10.28 -21.87
C MET A 103 -11.97 -10.72 -22.15
N PRO A 104 -11.14 -10.20 -23.08
CA PRO A 104 -9.69 -10.33 -22.91
C PRO A 104 -9.21 -9.54 -21.67
N ASP A 105 -8.06 -9.91 -21.09
CA ASP A 105 -7.48 -9.18 -19.96
C ASP A 105 -7.09 -7.75 -20.40
N PRO A 106 -7.65 -6.69 -19.76
CA PRO A 106 -7.28 -5.31 -20.06
C PRO A 106 -5.79 -5.02 -19.81
N TYR A 107 -5.13 -5.79 -18.96
CA TYR A 107 -3.74 -5.54 -18.56
C TYR A 107 -2.70 -6.13 -19.51
N TYR A 108 -3.13 -6.68 -20.66
CA TYR A 108 -2.27 -7.32 -21.64
C TYR A 108 -2.18 -6.50 -22.94
N GLY A 109 -0.97 -6.04 -23.27
CA GLY A 109 -0.61 -5.32 -24.47
C GLY A 109 -1.58 -4.18 -24.77
N LEU A 110 -2.18 -4.24 -25.97
CA LEU A 110 -3.15 -3.25 -26.44
C LEU A 110 -4.61 -3.69 -26.25
N ASN A 111 -4.91 -4.74 -25.47
CA ASN A 111 -6.28 -5.23 -25.30
C ASN A 111 -7.21 -4.16 -24.73
N ASN A 112 -6.73 -3.36 -23.78
CA ASN A 112 -7.54 -2.27 -23.27
C ASN A 112 -7.66 -1.12 -24.26
N LYS A 113 -6.86 -0.98 -25.33
CA LYS A 113 -6.84 0.22 -26.20
C LYS A 113 -8.18 0.45 -26.90
N ARG A 114 -8.76 1.65 -26.73
CA ARG A 114 -10.15 1.94 -27.15
C ARG A 114 -10.35 1.72 -28.64
N GLY A 115 -9.38 2.19 -29.43
CA GLY A 115 -9.40 2.10 -30.88
C GLY A 115 -9.31 0.67 -31.43
N LYS A 116 -8.87 -0.32 -30.62
CA LYS A 116 -8.84 -1.73 -31.01
C LYS A 116 -10.23 -2.36 -30.96
N GLY A 117 -11.05 -1.95 -30.00
CA GLY A 117 -12.46 -2.34 -29.88
C GLY A 117 -12.71 -3.70 -29.23
N ASP A 118 -11.68 -4.36 -28.69
CA ASP A 118 -11.78 -5.67 -28.03
C ASP A 118 -12.62 -5.62 -26.75
N ILE A 119 -12.52 -4.51 -26.00
CA ILE A 119 -13.29 -4.26 -24.78
C ILE A 119 -14.10 -2.98 -24.99
N PRO A 120 -15.45 -3.08 -25.14
CA PRO A 120 -16.27 -1.91 -25.44
C PRO A 120 -16.27 -0.89 -24.30
N ASP A 121 -16.01 0.38 -24.61
CA ASP A 121 -16.08 1.45 -23.60
C ASP A 121 -17.54 1.85 -23.32
N ILE A 122 -17.84 2.07 -22.04
CA ILE A 122 -19.16 2.51 -21.58
C ILE A 122 -19.62 3.82 -22.25
N TYR A 123 -18.71 4.72 -22.59
CA TYR A 123 -19.05 5.98 -23.24
C TYR A 123 -19.64 5.75 -24.63
N ASP A 124 -19.11 4.77 -25.37
CA ASP A 124 -19.52 4.47 -26.74
C ASP A 124 -20.79 3.61 -26.80
N LYS A 125 -20.92 2.64 -25.88
CA LYS A 125 -22.05 1.71 -25.85
C LYS A 125 -23.24 2.21 -25.04
N GLY A 126 -23.02 3.19 -24.17
CA GLY A 126 -23.99 3.66 -23.20
C GLY A 126 -24.02 2.80 -21.93
N ARG A 127 -24.59 3.36 -20.86
CA ARG A 127 -24.65 2.76 -19.52
C ARG A 127 -25.31 1.38 -19.51
N GLU A 128 -26.36 1.19 -20.32
CA GLU A 128 -27.11 -0.08 -20.39
C GLU A 128 -26.27 -1.28 -20.81
N TYR A 129 -25.15 -1.07 -21.51
CA TYR A 129 -24.25 -2.15 -21.86
C TYR A 129 -23.58 -2.81 -20.64
N TYR A 130 -23.34 -2.04 -19.59
CA TYR A 130 -22.77 -2.50 -18.32
C TYR A 130 -23.78 -2.50 -17.17
N THR A 131 -25.09 -2.41 -17.47
CA THR A 131 -26.15 -2.69 -16.49
C THR A 131 -26.35 -4.20 -16.36
N TYR A 132 -26.17 -4.76 -15.17
CA TYR A 132 -26.19 -6.21 -14.93
C TYR A 132 -27.06 -6.57 -13.72
N TRP A 133 -27.67 -7.74 -13.79
CA TRP A 133 -28.21 -8.43 -12.63
C TRP A 133 -27.13 -9.29 -11.99
N PHE A 134 -27.06 -9.27 -10.67
CA PHE A 134 -26.32 -10.21 -9.83
C PHE A 134 -27.31 -11.02 -9.01
N ARG A 135 -27.09 -12.32 -8.88
CA ARG A 135 -27.96 -13.23 -8.13
C ARG A 135 -27.13 -14.22 -7.33
N THR A 136 -27.54 -14.48 -6.10
CA THR A 136 -27.01 -15.56 -5.26
C THR A 136 -28.12 -16.19 -4.43
N THR A 137 -27.83 -17.38 -3.92
CA THR A 137 -28.69 -18.05 -2.95
C THR A 137 -27.89 -18.37 -1.69
N PHE A 138 -28.58 -18.38 -0.55
CA PHE A 138 -27.98 -18.65 0.74
C PHE A 138 -29.02 -19.17 1.73
N ASP A 139 -28.55 -19.98 2.66
CA ASP A 139 -29.37 -20.44 3.77
C ASP A 139 -29.47 -19.36 4.85
N PHE A 140 -30.58 -19.40 5.58
CA PHE A 140 -30.77 -18.52 6.73
C PHE A 140 -29.79 -18.92 7.84
N PRO A 141 -28.98 -18.00 8.38
CA PRO A 141 -28.29 -18.27 9.65
C PRO A 141 -29.37 -18.46 10.72
N GLU A 142 -29.19 -19.42 11.62
CA GLU A 142 -30.20 -19.72 12.64
C GLU A 142 -30.45 -18.49 13.54
N ASP A 143 -31.56 -17.77 13.33
CA ASP A 143 -31.98 -16.66 14.20
C ASP A 143 -32.73 -17.16 15.44
N LYS A 144 -32.46 -16.52 16.59
CA LYS A 144 -33.23 -16.73 17.81
C LYS A 144 -34.56 -15.96 17.75
N GLU A 145 -35.58 -16.47 18.44
CA GLU A 145 -36.88 -15.81 18.54
C GLU A 145 -36.73 -14.41 19.17
N GLY A 146 -37.27 -13.37 18.51
CA GLY A 146 -37.19 -11.98 18.96
C GLY A 146 -36.01 -11.17 18.41
N GLU A 147 -35.11 -11.77 17.63
CA GLU A 147 -34.05 -11.04 16.92
C GLU A 147 -34.53 -10.38 15.62
N ARG A 148 -33.83 -9.33 15.20
CA ARG A 148 -34.00 -8.66 13.91
C ARG A 148 -32.83 -8.95 12.99
N THR A 149 -33.12 -9.27 11.73
CA THR A 149 -32.11 -9.63 10.71
C THR A 149 -31.82 -8.45 9.79
N TRP A 150 -30.54 -8.21 9.50
CA TRP A 150 -30.06 -7.10 8.68
C TRP A 150 -29.25 -7.60 7.50
N LEU A 151 -29.53 -7.05 6.32
CA LEU A 151 -28.70 -7.20 5.12
C LEU A 151 -27.93 -5.89 4.89
N GLY A 152 -26.62 -5.91 5.14
CA GLY A 152 -25.72 -4.78 5.01
C GLY A 152 -24.86 -4.83 3.74
N PHE A 153 -24.78 -3.71 3.03
CA PHE A 153 -23.95 -3.49 1.86
C PHE A 153 -22.84 -2.51 2.23
N GLU A 154 -21.58 -2.92 2.04
CA GLU A 154 -20.43 -2.07 2.38
C GLU A 154 -20.00 -1.13 1.24
N GLY A 155 -20.37 -1.43 -0.01
CA GLY A 155 -19.98 -0.60 -1.14
C GLY A 155 -20.48 -1.15 -2.48
N ILE A 156 -21.05 -0.25 -3.29
CA ILE A 156 -21.54 -0.58 -4.64
C ILE A 156 -21.17 0.55 -5.58
N ASN A 157 -20.69 0.24 -6.78
CA ASN A 157 -20.48 1.22 -7.83
C ASN A 157 -21.44 0.94 -9.02
N TYR A 158 -22.47 1.73 -9.29
CA TYR A 158 -22.79 3.00 -8.66
C TYR A 158 -24.22 3.10 -8.15
N ILE A 159 -25.18 2.50 -8.85
CA ILE A 159 -26.59 2.49 -8.46
C ILE A 159 -27.07 1.04 -8.39
N ALA A 160 -27.74 0.66 -7.30
CA ALA A 160 -28.31 -0.66 -7.14
C ALA A 160 -29.81 -0.61 -6.86
N GLN A 161 -30.53 -1.61 -7.37
CA GLN A 161 -31.87 -1.99 -6.90
C GLN A 161 -31.79 -3.38 -6.28
N VAL A 162 -32.22 -3.50 -5.01
CA VAL A 162 -32.02 -4.72 -4.22
C VAL A 162 -33.35 -5.43 -4.00
N TYR A 163 -33.38 -6.73 -4.28
CA TYR A 163 -34.53 -7.62 -4.11
C TYR A 163 -34.13 -8.85 -3.31
N LEU A 164 -34.98 -9.25 -2.36
CA LEU A 164 -34.80 -10.45 -1.56
C LEU A 164 -36.09 -11.25 -1.56
N ASN A 165 -36.03 -12.52 -1.93
CA ASN A 165 -37.19 -13.43 -1.94
C ASN A 165 -38.41 -12.87 -2.72
N GLY A 166 -38.14 -12.13 -3.79
CA GLY A 166 -39.15 -11.47 -4.62
C GLY A 166 -39.71 -10.16 -4.08
N LYS A 167 -39.17 -9.62 -2.97
CA LYS A 167 -39.55 -8.31 -2.44
C LYS A 167 -38.45 -7.30 -2.71
N LYS A 168 -38.81 -6.15 -3.31
CA LYS A 168 -37.92 -5.00 -3.43
C LYS A 168 -37.63 -4.40 -2.05
N LEU A 169 -36.36 -4.35 -1.66
CA LEU A 169 -35.91 -3.75 -0.40
C LEU A 169 -35.67 -2.24 -0.54
N GLY A 170 -35.09 -1.82 -1.66
CA GLY A 170 -34.82 -0.41 -1.95
C GLY A 170 -33.67 -0.22 -2.92
N ASN A 171 -33.18 1.03 -2.96
CA ASN A 171 -32.08 1.43 -3.84
C ASN A 171 -30.85 1.88 -3.04
N ILE A 172 -29.68 1.75 -3.65
CA ILE A 172 -28.39 2.26 -3.16
C ILE A 172 -27.79 3.13 -4.25
N LYS A 173 -27.15 4.25 -3.89
CA LYS A 173 -26.39 5.10 -4.80
C LYS A 173 -25.15 5.63 -4.08
N GLY A 174 -24.00 5.65 -4.76
CA GLY A 174 -22.73 6.16 -4.24
C GLY A 174 -21.74 5.05 -3.89
N MET A 175 -20.50 5.19 -4.35
CA MET A 175 -19.47 4.15 -4.22
C MET A 175 -19.10 3.83 -2.77
N PHE A 176 -19.10 4.82 -1.89
CA PHE A 176 -18.56 4.74 -0.53
C PHE A 176 -19.63 4.80 0.58
N VAL A 177 -20.90 4.79 0.20
CA VAL A 177 -22.02 4.71 1.15
C VAL A 177 -22.23 3.27 1.57
N THR A 178 -22.27 3.03 2.88
CA THR A 178 -22.81 1.79 3.43
C THR A 178 -24.33 1.87 3.54
N LYS A 179 -25.05 0.80 3.21
CA LYS A 179 -26.52 0.74 3.36
C LYS A 179 -26.95 -0.57 3.99
N GLU A 180 -27.91 -0.49 4.91
CA GLU A 180 -28.49 -1.66 5.56
C GLU A 180 -30.00 -1.70 5.36
N PHE A 181 -30.55 -2.91 5.23
CA PHE A 181 -31.97 -3.19 5.18
C PHE A 181 -32.36 -4.12 6.32
N ASP A 182 -33.41 -3.78 7.05
CA ASP A 182 -34.08 -4.74 7.93
C ASP A 182 -34.84 -5.74 7.04
N VAL A 183 -34.45 -7.01 7.12
CA VAL A 183 -34.98 -8.10 6.31
C VAL A 183 -35.73 -9.13 7.16
N THR A 184 -35.98 -8.85 8.43
CA THR A 184 -36.60 -9.76 9.41
C THR A 184 -37.88 -10.42 8.85
N ASP A 185 -38.78 -9.62 8.28
CA ASP A 185 -40.09 -10.10 7.76
C ASP A 185 -40.01 -10.67 6.33
N VAL A 186 -38.82 -10.65 5.71
CA VAL A 186 -38.60 -11.06 4.31
C VAL A 186 -37.82 -12.36 4.23
N MET A 187 -37.01 -12.66 5.25
CA MET A 187 -36.21 -13.88 5.34
C MET A 187 -37.10 -15.13 5.45
N LYS A 188 -36.73 -16.18 4.73
CA LYS A 188 -37.33 -17.50 4.81
C LYS A 188 -36.43 -18.37 5.70
N LYS A 189 -36.92 -18.73 6.90
CA LYS A 189 -36.10 -19.46 7.89
C LYS A 189 -35.81 -20.92 7.52
N GLU A 190 -36.76 -21.60 6.92
CA GLU A 190 -36.69 -23.04 6.60
C GLU A 190 -36.43 -23.32 5.11
N LYS A 191 -36.12 -22.28 4.32
CA LYS A 191 -35.93 -22.39 2.87
C LYS A 191 -34.74 -21.55 2.44
N GLU A 192 -34.18 -21.93 1.29
CA GLU A 192 -33.19 -21.12 0.60
C GLU A 192 -33.72 -19.69 0.35
N ASN A 193 -32.86 -18.71 0.64
CA ASN A 193 -33.11 -17.30 0.38
C ASN A 193 -32.43 -16.89 -0.91
N VAL A 194 -33.06 -15.98 -1.66
CA VAL A 194 -32.53 -15.51 -2.95
C VAL A 194 -32.38 -14.01 -2.92
N LEU A 195 -31.15 -13.55 -3.14
CA LEU A 195 -30.81 -12.14 -3.31
C LEU A 195 -30.57 -11.86 -4.78
N ALA A 196 -31.28 -10.88 -5.33
CA ALA A 196 -31.07 -10.36 -6.67
C ALA A 196 -30.81 -8.85 -6.62
N ILE A 197 -29.81 -8.39 -7.35
CA ILE A 197 -29.36 -7.01 -7.35
C ILE A 197 -29.17 -6.56 -8.78
N ARG A 198 -29.88 -5.51 -9.20
CA ARG A 198 -29.62 -4.84 -10.48
C ARG A 198 -28.64 -3.71 -10.25
N ILE A 199 -27.47 -3.76 -10.88
CA ILE A 199 -26.41 -2.76 -10.79
C ILE A 199 -26.36 -1.95 -12.08
N GLU A 200 -26.37 -0.63 -11.95
CA GLU A 200 -26.16 0.32 -13.04
C GLU A 200 -24.83 1.08 -12.84
N PRO A 201 -24.16 1.44 -13.95
CA PRO A 201 -22.97 2.28 -13.92
C PRO A 201 -23.23 3.70 -13.40
N VAL A 202 -22.13 4.42 -13.18
CA VAL A 202 -22.06 5.87 -12.98
C VAL A 202 -22.90 6.64 -14.00
N GLU A 203 -23.47 7.78 -13.60
CA GLU A 203 -24.35 8.59 -14.45
C GLU A 203 -23.57 9.35 -15.53
N HIS A 204 -22.32 9.70 -15.24
CA HIS A 204 -21.45 10.53 -16.06
C HIS A 204 -20.11 9.80 -16.33
N PRO A 205 -20.10 8.68 -17.08
CA PRO A 205 -18.89 7.86 -17.23
C PRO A 205 -17.68 8.56 -17.86
N GLY A 206 -17.91 9.67 -18.56
CA GLY A 206 -16.86 10.43 -19.25
C GLY A 206 -16.16 9.63 -20.36
N THR A 207 -15.21 10.28 -21.02
CA THR A 207 -14.37 9.69 -22.08
C THR A 207 -12.98 10.28 -21.99
N GLU A 208 -11.99 9.66 -22.62
CA GLU A 208 -10.68 10.25 -22.86
C GLU A 208 -10.78 11.66 -23.47
N MET A 209 -9.79 12.52 -23.20
CA MET A 209 -9.66 13.82 -23.86
C MET A 209 -8.80 13.69 -25.12
N SER A 210 -9.30 14.11 -26.29
CA SER A 210 -8.48 14.12 -27.51
C SER A 210 -7.27 15.06 -27.35
N ARG A 211 -6.06 14.48 -27.40
CA ARG A 211 -4.77 15.21 -27.37
C ARG A 211 -4.63 16.22 -28.52
N PHE A 212 -5.41 16.08 -29.60
CA PHE A 212 -5.38 16.96 -30.78
C PHE A 212 -6.15 18.27 -30.62
N ASN A 213 -6.90 18.44 -29.53
CA ASN A 213 -7.62 19.67 -29.22
C ASN A 213 -6.85 20.53 -28.20
N LYS A 214 -5.62 20.99 -28.48
CA LYS A 214 -4.99 22.08 -27.69
C LYS A 214 -3.81 22.80 -28.36
N ARG A 215 -3.86 24.13 -28.27
CA ARG A 215 -2.90 25.14 -28.80
C ARG A 215 -1.85 25.59 -27.78
N THR A 216 -1.61 24.89 -26.67
CA THR A 216 -0.60 25.31 -25.67
C THR A 216 0.05 24.11 -24.96
N SER A 217 1.38 24.18 -24.78
CA SER A 217 2.22 23.14 -24.15
C SER A 217 1.92 22.88 -22.68
N LYS A 218 1.32 23.85 -21.96
CA LYS A 218 0.97 23.73 -20.54
C LYS A 218 -0.22 22.81 -20.27
N MET A 219 -0.95 22.35 -21.30
CA MET A 219 -2.13 21.49 -21.15
C MET A 219 -1.90 20.03 -21.59
N VAL A 220 -0.68 19.66 -22.03
CA VAL A 220 -0.34 18.29 -22.43
C VAL A 220 -0.05 17.40 -21.23
N GLU A 221 0.45 17.97 -20.12
CA GLU A 221 0.60 17.28 -18.83
C GLU A 221 -0.74 17.15 -18.07
N ASN A 222 -1.80 17.87 -18.49
CA ASN A 222 -3.13 17.90 -17.84
C ASN A 222 -4.21 17.23 -18.71
N ALA A 223 -3.89 16.07 -19.32
CA ALA A 223 -4.87 15.25 -20.05
C ALA A 223 -5.45 14.10 -19.19
N ASN A 224 -5.13 14.11 -17.90
CA ASN A 224 -5.61 13.16 -16.91
C ASN A 224 -7.12 13.33 -16.62
N GLY A 225 -7.78 12.26 -16.19
CA GLY A 225 -9.21 12.28 -15.83
C GLY A 225 -10.16 12.36 -17.03
N GLY A 226 -9.65 12.07 -18.24
CA GLY A 226 -10.42 12.17 -19.47
C GLY A 226 -10.98 13.57 -19.69
N ASN A 227 -12.24 13.68 -20.10
CA ASN A 227 -12.95 14.94 -20.25
C ASN A 227 -13.48 15.53 -18.92
N GLY A 228 -13.11 14.91 -17.79
CA GLY A 228 -13.46 15.34 -16.43
C GLY A 228 -14.90 15.05 -16.01
N GLU A 229 -15.76 14.48 -16.86
CA GLU A 229 -17.18 14.27 -16.54
C GLU A 229 -17.39 13.29 -15.37
N LEU A 230 -16.50 12.29 -15.22
CA LEU A 230 -16.62 11.28 -14.16
C LEU A 230 -16.63 11.89 -12.75
N GLY A 231 -15.94 13.01 -12.52
CA GLY A 231 -15.93 13.66 -11.21
C GLY A 231 -17.26 14.26 -10.78
N LYS A 232 -18.27 14.31 -11.66
CA LYS A 232 -19.66 14.62 -11.27
C LYS A 232 -20.28 13.54 -10.38
N ASP A 233 -19.76 12.31 -10.47
CA ASP A 233 -20.14 11.17 -9.64
C ASP A 233 -19.10 10.93 -8.54
N VAL A 234 -19.55 10.33 -7.43
CA VAL A 234 -18.72 10.05 -6.26
C VAL A 234 -18.17 8.63 -6.35
N THR A 235 -17.06 8.47 -7.06
CA THR A 235 -16.49 7.17 -7.48
C THR A 235 -14.96 7.24 -7.64
N MET A 236 -14.34 6.15 -8.07
CA MET A 236 -12.91 6.07 -8.39
C MET A 236 -12.59 6.83 -9.70
N LEU A 237 -12.08 8.05 -9.56
CA LEU A 237 -11.90 8.99 -10.68
C LEU A 237 -10.84 8.54 -11.69
N MET A 238 -9.79 7.83 -11.26
CA MET A 238 -8.79 7.28 -12.19
C MET A 238 -9.36 6.23 -13.15
N SER A 239 -10.56 5.72 -12.92
CA SER A 239 -11.23 4.82 -13.88
C SER A 239 -11.55 5.48 -15.22
N ALA A 240 -11.53 6.82 -15.29
CA ALA A 240 -11.59 7.59 -16.55
C ALA A 240 -10.26 7.62 -17.33
N GLY A 241 -9.16 7.19 -16.70
CA GLY A 241 -7.81 7.14 -17.26
C GLY A 241 -6.87 8.23 -16.72
N TRP A 242 -5.62 7.83 -16.50
CA TRP A 242 -4.57 8.67 -15.92
C TRP A 242 -3.19 8.32 -16.48
N ASP A 243 -2.19 9.16 -16.23
CA ASP A 243 -0.80 8.97 -16.66
C ASP A 243 -0.06 7.79 -16.00
N PHE A 244 -0.62 7.19 -14.95
CA PHE A 244 -0.12 5.99 -14.27
C PHE A 244 -0.99 4.74 -14.48
N SER A 245 -1.94 4.83 -15.40
CA SER A 245 -2.84 3.73 -15.80
C SER A 245 -3.03 3.78 -17.32
N PHE A 246 -4.14 3.24 -17.83
CA PHE A 246 -4.51 3.43 -19.24
C PHE A 246 -5.17 4.79 -19.42
N SER A 247 -4.72 5.56 -20.41
CA SER A 247 -5.35 6.86 -20.77
C SER A 247 -6.84 6.78 -21.07
N ASP A 248 -7.26 5.60 -21.54
CA ASP A 248 -8.62 5.36 -21.98
C ASP A 248 -9.51 4.85 -20.84
N GLY A 249 -8.94 4.72 -19.63
CA GLY A 249 -9.62 4.27 -18.43
C GLY A 249 -9.94 2.78 -18.40
N ILE A 250 -10.69 2.41 -17.37
CA ILE A 250 -11.27 1.08 -17.17
C ILE A 250 -12.66 1.08 -17.78
N ARG A 251 -12.96 0.12 -18.65
CA ARG A 251 -14.06 0.22 -19.64
C ARG A 251 -15.46 0.23 -19.04
N ASP A 252 -15.66 -0.37 -17.89
CA ASP A 252 -16.94 -0.37 -17.15
C ASP A 252 -17.00 0.72 -16.06
N ARG A 253 -15.96 1.57 -15.93
CA ARG A 253 -15.77 2.52 -14.82
C ARG A 253 -15.99 1.88 -13.45
N ASN A 254 -15.53 0.63 -13.31
CA ASN A 254 -15.62 -0.20 -12.12
C ASN A 254 -17.06 -0.50 -11.65
N THR A 255 -18.02 -0.64 -12.57
CA THR A 255 -19.42 -0.95 -12.22
C THR A 255 -19.54 -2.33 -11.56
N GLY A 256 -20.06 -2.42 -10.34
CA GLY A 256 -20.31 -3.69 -9.64
C GLY A 256 -20.52 -3.57 -8.13
N ILE A 257 -20.50 -4.72 -7.46
CA ILE A 257 -20.58 -4.86 -6.01
C ILE A 257 -19.15 -4.97 -5.48
N TRP A 258 -18.50 -3.84 -5.22
CA TRP A 258 -17.05 -3.79 -5.02
C TRP A 258 -16.59 -4.02 -3.56
N ARG A 259 -17.53 -4.13 -2.61
CA ARG A 259 -17.27 -4.53 -1.22
C ARG A 259 -18.30 -5.56 -0.75
N ASP A 260 -18.04 -6.12 0.43
CA ASP A 260 -18.83 -7.18 1.04
C ASP A 260 -20.32 -6.87 1.22
N ILE A 261 -21.11 -7.94 1.19
CA ILE A 261 -22.50 -7.96 1.64
C ILE A 261 -22.58 -8.88 2.86
N LYS A 262 -23.07 -8.36 3.98
CA LYS A 262 -23.12 -9.07 5.26
C LYS A 262 -24.56 -9.26 5.72
N LEU A 263 -24.86 -10.43 6.25
CA LEU A 263 -26.12 -10.72 6.92
C LEU A 263 -25.82 -10.96 8.40
N TYR A 264 -26.61 -10.35 9.28
CA TYR A 264 -26.43 -10.51 10.72
C TYR A 264 -27.69 -10.15 11.52
N THR A 265 -27.74 -10.57 12.78
CA THR A 265 -28.86 -10.24 13.68
C THR A 265 -28.53 -9.22 14.76
N THR A 266 -29.58 -8.58 15.28
CA THR A 266 -29.54 -7.73 16.47
C THR A 266 -30.76 -8.03 17.36
N GLY A 267 -30.79 -7.47 18.56
CA GLY A 267 -32.04 -7.30 19.32
C GLY A 267 -32.85 -6.10 18.85
N ASN A 268 -33.77 -5.64 19.70
CA ASN A 268 -34.61 -4.45 19.46
C ASN A 268 -33.85 -3.11 19.55
N VAL A 269 -32.61 -3.14 20.04
CA VAL A 269 -31.71 -1.99 20.07
C VAL A 269 -30.49 -2.29 19.22
N LYS A 270 -30.12 -1.33 18.37
CA LYS A 270 -28.97 -1.41 17.49
C LYS A 270 -27.92 -0.38 17.90
N LEU A 271 -26.68 -0.84 18.04
CA LEU A 271 -25.51 0.00 18.31
C LEU A 271 -24.78 0.26 16.99
N HIS A 272 -24.46 1.53 16.70
CA HIS A 272 -23.74 1.90 15.48
C HIS A 272 -22.77 3.06 15.72
N ASP A 273 -21.82 3.19 14.80
CA ASP A 273 -20.83 4.27 14.75
C ASP A 273 -20.05 4.48 16.07
N PRO A 274 -19.36 3.46 16.63
CA PRO A 274 -18.53 3.65 17.81
C PRO A 274 -17.44 4.71 17.54
N PHE A 275 -17.10 5.49 18.56
CA PHE A 275 -16.02 6.46 18.49
C PHE A 275 -15.29 6.57 19.81
N VAL A 276 -13.97 6.50 19.78
CA VAL A 276 -13.10 6.76 20.92
C VAL A 276 -12.18 7.92 20.57
N LYS A 277 -12.30 9.01 21.34
CA LYS A 277 -11.39 10.14 21.28
C LYS A 277 -10.44 10.08 22.48
N SER A 278 -9.15 10.20 22.21
CA SER A 278 -8.10 10.25 23.23
C SER A 278 -7.50 11.65 23.30
N ASP A 279 -7.55 12.28 24.47
CA ASP A 279 -6.85 13.52 24.76
C ASP A 279 -5.60 13.16 25.59
N LEU A 280 -4.45 13.04 24.93
CA LEU A 280 -3.16 12.65 25.52
C LEU A 280 -2.41 13.87 26.08
N GLU A 281 -1.94 13.79 27.32
CA GLU A 281 -1.14 14.83 27.94
C GLU A 281 0.23 14.94 27.27
N LEU A 282 0.57 16.14 26.78
CA LEU A 282 1.87 16.45 26.19
C LEU A 282 2.61 17.47 27.06
N PRO A 283 3.94 17.36 27.24
CA PRO A 283 4.83 16.36 26.63
C PRO A 283 5.06 15.10 27.50
N SER A 284 4.40 14.98 28.66
CA SER A 284 4.65 13.92 29.65
C SER A 284 4.29 12.52 29.13
N LEU A 285 3.17 12.42 28.38
CA LEU A 285 2.53 11.16 27.99
C LEU A 285 2.03 10.31 29.18
N GLU A 286 1.99 10.89 30.38
CA GLU A 286 1.67 10.17 31.63
C GLU A 286 0.16 9.95 31.80
N GLU A 287 -0.69 10.74 31.13
CA GLU A 287 -2.13 10.65 31.26
C GLU A 287 -2.85 10.80 29.92
N SER A 288 -3.95 10.08 29.73
CA SER A 288 -4.85 10.31 28.61
C SER A 288 -6.33 10.18 29.01
N ALA A 289 -7.08 11.26 28.81
CA ALA A 289 -8.51 11.28 29.01
C ALA A 289 -9.23 10.71 27.78
N GLN A 290 -10.07 9.71 28.00
CA GLN A 290 -10.87 9.10 26.93
C GLN A 290 -12.30 9.67 26.91
N THR A 291 -12.82 9.87 25.71
CA THR A 291 -14.23 10.13 25.44
C THR A 291 -14.78 9.07 24.49
N LEU A 292 -15.74 8.28 24.97
CA LEU A 292 -16.36 7.19 24.23
C LEU A 292 -17.77 7.62 23.80
N ARG A 293 -18.09 7.47 22.52
CA ARG A 293 -19.40 7.75 21.95
C ARG A 293 -19.91 6.55 21.16
N ILE A 294 -21.19 6.27 21.31
CA ILE A 294 -21.91 5.29 20.50
C ILE A 294 -23.30 5.83 20.16
N SER A 295 -23.75 5.63 18.93
CA SER A 295 -25.12 5.93 18.54
C SER A 295 -26.00 4.69 18.74
N VAL A 296 -27.17 4.89 19.34
CA VAL A 296 -28.06 3.81 19.79
C VAL A 296 -29.46 4.06 19.24
N THR A 297 -29.96 3.13 18.45
CA THR A 297 -31.29 3.20 17.82
C THR A 297 -32.20 2.12 18.36
N ASN A 298 -33.41 2.49 18.78
CA ASN A 298 -34.47 1.51 19.01
C ASN A 298 -35.11 1.14 17.67
N VAL A 299 -34.80 -0.06 17.20
CA VAL A 299 -35.28 -0.64 15.94
C VAL A 299 -36.53 -1.51 16.16
N GLY A 300 -36.95 -1.72 17.42
CA GLY A 300 -38.17 -2.42 17.80
C GLY A 300 -39.42 -1.55 17.74
N GLU A 301 -40.57 -2.17 18.04
CA GLU A 301 -41.90 -1.52 17.98
C GLU A 301 -42.33 -0.92 19.32
N THR A 302 -41.63 -1.24 20.41
CA THR A 302 -41.95 -0.80 21.76
C THR A 302 -40.83 0.06 22.32
N ALA A 303 -41.16 0.96 23.27
CA ALA A 303 -40.16 1.76 23.95
C ALA A 303 -39.18 0.85 24.71
N GLN A 304 -37.88 1.14 24.59
CA GLN A 304 -36.82 0.41 25.24
C GLN A 304 -36.26 1.23 26.40
N ARG A 305 -36.08 0.60 27.56
CA ARG A 305 -35.41 1.17 28.73
C ARG A 305 -34.33 0.23 29.19
N GLY A 306 -33.19 0.81 29.56
CA GLY A 306 -32.07 0.07 30.08
C GLY A 306 -30.80 0.87 29.89
N SER A 307 -29.71 0.14 29.76
CA SER A 307 -28.40 0.69 29.99
C SER A 307 -27.46 0.43 28.82
N VAL A 308 -26.70 1.46 28.47
CA VAL A 308 -25.55 1.33 27.58
C VAL A 308 -24.33 1.24 28.46
N SER A 309 -23.46 0.26 28.18
CA SER A 309 -22.16 0.15 28.81
C SER A 309 -21.05 0.13 27.77
N ALA A 310 -19.86 0.57 28.17
CA ALA A 310 -18.65 0.47 27.37
C ALA A 310 -17.52 -0.06 28.25
N ASN A 311 -16.78 -1.04 27.74
CA ASN A 311 -15.59 -1.60 28.34
C ASN A 311 -14.38 -1.30 27.44
N ILE A 312 -13.23 -0.97 28.04
CA ILE A 312 -11.95 -0.93 27.33
C ILE A 312 -11.21 -2.22 27.71
N GLU A 313 -11.02 -3.10 26.74
CA GLU A 313 -10.29 -4.36 26.91
C GLU A 313 -8.84 -4.11 27.29
N ASP A 314 -8.21 -5.09 27.96
CA ASP A 314 -6.88 -4.98 28.59
C ASP A 314 -6.77 -3.89 29.68
N THR A 315 -7.91 -3.36 30.15
CA THR A 315 -8.04 -2.48 31.31
C THR A 315 -9.18 -2.94 32.22
N ASP A 316 -9.24 -2.43 33.46
CA ASP A 316 -10.35 -2.65 34.38
C ASP A 316 -11.51 -1.65 34.18
N ILE A 317 -11.50 -0.87 33.09
CA ILE A 317 -12.45 0.23 32.87
C ILE A 317 -13.75 -0.30 32.27
N THR A 318 -14.85 -0.06 32.98
CA THR A 318 -16.22 -0.26 32.49
C THR A 318 -17.10 0.89 32.95
N VAL A 319 -17.76 1.55 32.00
CA VAL A 319 -18.67 2.67 32.23
C VAL A 319 -20.08 2.31 31.83
N LYS A 320 -21.09 2.90 32.47
CA LYS A 320 -22.50 2.55 32.27
C LYS A 320 -23.41 3.77 32.41
N LYS A 321 -24.41 3.89 31.52
CA LYS A 321 -25.40 4.98 31.53
C LYS A 321 -26.78 4.47 31.15
N GLU A 322 -27.77 4.84 31.97
CA GLU A 322 -29.18 4.53 31.72
C GLU A 322 -29.77 5.45 30.64
N ILE A 323 -30.58 4.87 29.76
CA ILE A 323 -31.26 5.56 28.66
C ILE A 323 -32.70 5.02 28.48
N SER A 324 -33.53 5.83 27.83
CA SER A 324 -34.84 5.41 27.32
C SER A 324 -34.93 5.81 25.85
N LEU A 325 -35.47 4.92 25.02
CA LEU A 325 -35.61 5.13 23.58
C LEU A 325 -37.05 4.83 23.14
N ASN A 326 -37.71 5.80 22.55
CA ASN A 326 -38.97 5.57 21.84
C ASN A 326 -38.73 4.75 20.55
N PRO A 327 -39.73 4.05 20.00
CA PRO A 327 -39.60 3.35 18.72
C PRO A 327 -39.05 4.28 17.62
N GLY A 328 -38.01 3.85 16.92
CA GLY A 328 -37.32 4.62 15.88
C GLY A 328 -36.42 5.77 16.38
N GLU A 329 -36.38 6.03 17.69
CA GLU A 329 -35.50 7.06 18.27
C GLU A 329 -34.04 6.62 18.22
N THR A 330 -33.16 7.55 17.81
CA THR A 330 -31.71 7.40 17.88
C THR A 330 -31.13 8.41 18.85
N LYS A 331 -30.23 7.96 19.74
CA LYS A 331 -29.50 8.82 20.69
C LYS A 331 -28.02 8.54 20.65
N ASP A 332 -27.21 9.60 20.76
CA ASP A 332 -25.79 9.48 21.08
C ASP A 332 -25.61 9.34 22.59
N VAL A 333 -24.92 8.29 23.00
CA VAL A 333 -24.49 8.06 24.37
C VAL A 333 -23.01 8.36 24.46
N ILE A 334 -22.65 9.28 25.36
CA ILE A 334 -21.29 9.78 25.56
C ILE A 334 -20.86 9.47 27.00
N PHE A 335 -19.67 8.88 27.13
CA PHE A 335 -18.92 8.71 28.38
C PHE A 335 -17.63 9.52 28.27
N SER A 336 -17.31 10.34 29.26
CA SER A 336 -16.11 11.17 29.28
C SER A 336 -15.42 11.09 30.64
N ALA A 337 -14.12 11.36 30.70
CA ALA A 337 -13.37 11.45 31.96
C ALA A 337 -13.97 12.47 32.96
N GLU A 338 -14.71 13.48 32.49
CA GLU A 338 -15.42 14.43 33.35
C GLU A 338 -16.60 13.79 34.11
N THR A 339 -17.29 12.84 33.49
CA THR A 339 -18.47 12.16 34.05
C THR A 339 -18.15 10.80 34.65
N HIS A 340 -17.06 10.18 34.19
CA HIS A 340 -16.56 8.85 34.55
C HIS A 340 -15.04 8.95 34.73
N PRO A 341 -14.55 9.35 35.91
CA PRO A 341 -13.12 9.60 36.15
C PRO A 341 -12.19 8.42 35.84
N GLU A 342 -12.70 7.19 35.86
CA GLU A 342 -12.00 5.97 35.43
C GLU A 342 -11.57 5.99 33.96
N LEU A 343 -12.14 6.86 33.11
CA LEU A 343 -11.70 7.07 31.73
C LEU A 343 -10.44 7.96 31.62
N LEU A 344 -9.86 8.38 32.74
CA LEU A 344 -8.52 8.97 32.78
C LEU A 344 -7.48 7.85 32.96
N ILE A 345 -6.91 7.39 31.84
CA ILE A 345 -5.89 6.33 31.85
C ILE A 345 -4.55 6.94 32.26
N LYS A 346 -3.96 6.40 33.33
CA LYS A 346 -2.59 6.72 33.77
C LYS A 346 -1.60 5.78 33.10
N ASP A 347 -0.43 6.30 32.76
CA ASP A 347 0.65 5.62 32.03
C ASP A 347 0.12 4.83 30.81
N PRO A 348 -0.63 5.49 29.89
CA PRO A 348 -1.20 4.81 28.75
C PRO A 348 -0.10 4.20 27.87
N LYS A 349 -0.38 3.02 27.31
CA LYS A 349 0.46 2.46 26.24
C LYS A 349 0.14 3.21 24.95
N VAL A 350 1.00 4.19 24.64
CA VAL A 350 0.83 5.09 23.49
C VAL A 350 1.15 4.37 22.17
N TRP A 351 0.37 4.67 21.14
CA TRP A 351 0.63 4.24 19.76
C TRP A 351 1.68 5.13 19.09
N TRP A 352 2.64 4.53 18.40
CA TRP A 352 3.69 5.24 17.66
C TRP A 352 3.77 4.81 16.19
N PRO A 353 4.15 5.70 15.27
CA PRO A 353 4.51 5.35 13.91
C PRO A 353 5.76 4.46 13.83
N LEU A 354 5.98 3.87 12.66
CA LEU A 354 7.12 3.04 12.33
C LEU A 354 8.45 3.67 12.80
N ASN A 355 9.27 2.86 13.48
CA ASN A 355 10.57 3.23 14.08
C ASN A 355 10.53 4.24 15.24
N LYS A 356 9.35 4.72 15.67
CA LYS A 356 9.21 5.70 16.76
C LYS A 356 8.75 5.10 18.10
N GLY A 357 8.26 3.87 18.09
CA GLY A 357 7.82 3.13 19.27
C GLY A 357 6.92 1.95 18.90
N GLU A 358 6.20 1.42 19.88
CA GLU A 358 5.24 0.33 19.71
C GLU A 358 3.90 0.83 19.14
N GLN A 359 3.22 -0.02 18.37
CA GLN A 359 1.90 0.26 17.77
C GLN A 359 0.78 -0.27 18.69
N HIS A 360 0.70 0.19 19.93
CA HIS A 360 -0.28 -0.36 20.86
C HIS A 360 -1.72 0.01 20.48
N LEU A 361 -2.60 -1.00 20.44
CA LEU A 361 -4.01 -0.86 20.09
C LEU A 361 -4.88 -1.41 21.24
N TYR A 362 -5.81 -0.57 21.71
CA TYR A 362 -6.86 -0.97 22.63
C TYR A 362 -8.11 -1.39 21.84
N ARG A 363 -9.04 -2.08 22.51
CA ARG A 363 -10.38 -2.36 22.00
C ARG A 363 -11.43 -1.80 22.96
N ALA A 364 -12.38 -1.04 22.42
CA ALA A 364 -13.57 -0.60 23.15
C ALA A 364 -14.78 -1.40 22.68
N THR A 365 -15.50 -2.02 23.60
CA THR A 365 -16.69 -2.84 23.32
C THR A 365 -17.91 -2.23 24.01
N PHE A 366 -18.93 -1.91 23.22
CA PHE A 366 -20.18 -1.30 23.65
C PHE A 366 -21.30 -2.33 23.67
N ASN A 367 -22.11 -2.28 24.73
CA ASN A 367 -23.25 -3.17 24.93
C ASN A 367 -24.49 -2.36 25.32
N PHE A 368 -25.67 -2.86 24.95
CA PHE A 368 -26.93 -2.43 25.53
C PHE A 368 -27.62 -3.62 26.21
N GLU A 369 -28.15 -3.39 27.39
CA GLU A 369 -28.97 -4.34 28.16
C GLU A 369 -30.22 -3.62 28.67
N SER A 370 -31.39 -4.14 28.33
CA SER A 370 -32.68 -3.62 28.78
C SER A 370 -32.98 -3.98 30.24
N GLU A 371 -33.94 -3.30 30.86
CA GLU A 371 -34.37 -3.58 32.25
C GLU A 371 -34.90 -5.01 32.45
N ASP A 372 -35.43 -5.64 31.41
CA ASP A 372 -35.88 -7.04 31.41
C ASP A 372 -34.79 -8.05 31.03
N GLY A 373 -33.53 -7.59 30.86
CA GLY A 373 -32.36 -8.43 30.62
C GLY A 373 -32.12 -8.84 29.16
N GLN A 374 -32.83 -8.23 28.20
CA GLN A 374 -32.55 -8.42 26.77
C GLN A 374 -31.31 -7.62 26.37
N LYS A 375 -30.43 -8.24 25.56
CA LYS A 375 -29.21 -7.59 25.09
C LYS A 375 -29.28 -7.26 23.60
N SER A 376 -28.55 -6.22 23.19
CA SER A 376 -28.25 -5.99 21.78
C SER A 376 -26.99 -6.74 21.35
N ARG A 377 -26.79 -6.92 20.03
CA ARG A 377 -25.49 -7.33 19.49
C ARG A 377 -24.43 -6.31 19.95
N PRO A 378 -23.31 -6.73 20.56
CA PRO A 378 -22.23 -5.83 20.93
C PRO A 378 -21.65 -5.13 19.71
N LYS A 379 -21.09 -3.93 19.91
CA LYS A 379 -20.33 -3.23 18.86
C LYS A 379 -18.97 -2.85 19.40
N SER A 380 -17.92 -3.27 18.71
CA SER A 380 -16.54 -2.99 19.12
C SER A 380 -15.81 -2.13 18.09
N THR A 381 -14.81 -1.39 18.56
CA THR A 381 -13.82 -0.72 17.70
C THR A 381 -12.44 -0.85 18.33
N ARG A 382 -11.41 -0.99 17.48
CA ARG A 382 -10.02 -0.76 17.91
C ARG A 382 -9.73 0.74 17.91
N PHE A 383 -8.79 1.16 18.76
CA PHE A 383 -8.25 2.52 18.76
C PHE A 383 -6.83 2.53 19.34
N GLY A 384 -6.04 3.54 18.99
CA GLY A 384 -4.73 3.78 19.58
C GLY A 384 -4.70 5.13 20.30
N ILE A 385 -4.11 5.18 21.49
CA ILE A 385 -3.91 6.44 22.21
C ILE A 385 -2.72 7.15 21.60
N ARG A 386 -2.96 8.28 20.92
CA ARG A 386 -1.91 9.16 20.41
C ARG A 386 -2.41 10.59 20.23
N SER A 387 -1.46 11.54 20.11
CA SER A 387 -1.73 12.87 19.58
C SER A 387 -1.08 13.03 18.21
N ILE A 388 -1.78 13.63 17.25
CA ILE A 388 -1.18 14.09 16.00
C ILE A 388 -1.57 15.54 15.73
N THR A 389 -0.58 16.36 15.40
CA THR A 389 -0.79 17.75 15.00
C THR A 389 0.15 18.10 13.85
N SER A 390 -0.05 19.28 13.27
CA SER A 390 0.89 19.82 12.30
C SER A 390 0.84 21.35 12.33
N ASP A 391 1.95 21.99 11.98
CA ASP A 391 2.04 23.44 11.83
C ASP A 391 2.95 23.81 10.65
N GLN A 392 3.20 25.12 10.51
CA GLN A 392 4.12 25.71 9.53
C GLN A 392 5.18 26.57 10.25
N ASN A 393 5.52 26.22 11.51
CA ASN A 393 6.48 26.96 12.32
C ASN A 393 7.92 26.55 11.96
N THR A 394 8.26 26.70 10.68
CA THR A 394 9.50 26.25 10.06
C THR A 394 10.17 27.42 9.33
N PRO A 395 11.48 27.35 9.02
CA PRO A 395 12.20 28.48 8.42
C PRO A 395 11.62 29.00 7.10
N ASP A 396 10.94 28.13 6.35
CA ASP A 396 10.34 28.38 5.04
C ASP A 396 8.80 28.27 5.03
N SER A 397 8.18 28.19 6.21
CA SER A 397 6.73 27.94 6.39
C SER A 397 6.23 26.60 5.82
N SER A 398 7.13 25.64 5.59
CA SER A 398 6.77 24.27 5.24
C SER A 398 6.01 23.56 6.36
N ARG A 399 5.10 22.69 5.97
CA ARG A 399 4.33 21.80 6.85
C ARG A 399 5.26 20.86 7.59
N VAL A 400 5.07 20.71 8.90
CA VAL A 400 5.72 19.65 9.68
C VAL A 400 4.68 18.95 10.55
N PHE A 401 4.79 17.62 10.64
CA PHE A 401 3.91 16.78 11.44
C PHE A 401 4.53 16.52 12.82
N TYR A 402 3.68 16.41 13.83
CA TYR A 402 4.08 16.00 15.18
C TYR A 402 3.24 14.82 15.61
N VAL A 403 3.89 13.77 16.11
CA VAL A 403 3.22 12.64 16.76
C VAL A 403 3.68 12.57 18.20
N ASN A 404 2.72 12.60 19.13
CA ASN A 404 2.98 12.61 20.58
C ASN A 404 3.95 13.73 21.00
N GLY A 405 3.81 14.91 20.36
CA GLY A 405 4.65 16.09 20.61
C GLY A 405 6.06 16.05 19.99
N LYS A 406 6.40 15.02 19.19
CA LYS A 406 7.71 14.89 18.51
C LYS A 406 7.58 15.17 17.02
N ARG A 407 8.51 15.96 16.46
CA ARG A 407 8.59 16.21 15.01
C ARG A 407 8.80 14.90 14.27
N LEU A 408 7.98 14.66 13.25
CA LEU A 408 8.09 13.51 12.36
C LEU A 408 8.69 13.97 11.03
N PHE A 409 9.82 13.37 10.65
CA PHE A 409 10.26 13.42 9.26
C PHE A 409 9.48 12.40 8.45
N VAL A 410 8.72 12.86 7.46
CA VAL A 410 7.87 11.99 6.65
C VAL A 410 8.69 11.35 5.54
N ARG A 411 8.77 10.02 5.58
CA ARG A 411 9.25 9.16 4.49
C ARG A 411 8.03 8.47 3.94
N GLY A 412 7.23 9.20 3.20
CA GLY A 412 5.95 8.71 2.74
C GLY A 412 5.94 8.29 1.28
N ALA A 413 4.80 7.76 0.85
CA ALA A 413 4.52 7.50 -0.56
C ALA A 413 3.05 7.75 -0.86
N ASN A 414 2.76 7.98 -2.13
CA ASN A 414 1.40 7.98 -2.64
C ASN A 414 0.96 6.52 -2.86
N TRP A 415 -0.27 6.21 -2.44
CA TRP A 415 -0.93 4.93 -2.63
C TRP A 415 -1.96 5.07 -3.74
N ILE A 416 -1.80 4.27 -4.80
CA ILE A 416 -2.74 4.23 -5.92
C ILE A 416 -3.50 2.89 -5.87
N PRO A 417 -4.83 2.88 -5.83
CA PRO A 417 -5.60 1.64 -5.74
C PRO A 417 -5.51 0.79 -7.01
N GLU A 418 -5.80 -0.51 -6.87
CA GLU A 418 -5.85 -1.45 -8.00
C GLU A 418 -6.93 -1.02 -9.02
N GLY A 419 -6.54 -0.89 -10.28
CA GLY A 419 -7.35 -0.21 -11.31
C GLY A 419 -8.73 -0.84 -11.55
N MET A 420 -8.86 -2.16 -11.45
CA MET A 420 -10.10 -2.90 -11.65
C MET A 420 -10.77 -3.33 -10.34
N LEU A 421 -10.24 -2.92 -9.18
CA LEU A 421 -10.64 -3.37 -7.85
C LEU A 421 -10.45 -4.88 -7.63
N LYS A 422 -9.43 -5.49 -8.25
CA LYS A 422 -8.98 -6.89 -8.06
C LYS A 422 -8.08 -7.03 -6.82
N THR A 423 -8.53 -6.51 -5.68
CA THR A 423 -7.80 -6.61 -4.41
C THR A 423 -8.11 -7.91 -3.67
N SER A 424 -7.21 -8.31 -2.77
CA SER A 424 -7.38 -9.46 -1.88
C SER A 424 -6.66 -9.23 -0.56
N ASP A 425 -7.01 -9.98 0.47
CA ASP A 425 -6.35 -9.93 1.76
C ASP A 425 -4.85 -10.22 1.66
N LEU A 426 -4.47 -11.23 0.87
CA LEU A 426 -3.08 -11.57 0.59
C LEU A 426 -2.33 -10.38 -0.03
N ARG A 427 -2.95 -9.68 -0.99
CA ARG A 427 -2.35 -8.50 -1.62
C ARG A 427 -2.13 -7.38 -0.61
N TYR A 428 -3.14 -7.00 0.17
CA TYR A 428 -3.01 -5.94 1.17
C TYR A 428 -1.92 -6.24 2.19
N ARG A 429 -1.90 -7.46 2.73
CA ARG A 429 -0.86 -7.91 3.66
C ARG A 429 0.52 -7.86 3.03
N THR A 430 0.64 -8.30 1.78
CA THR A 430 1.93 -8.31 1.06
C THR A 430 2.44 -6.89 0.83
N GLU A 431 1.63 -6.04 0.20
CA GLU A 431 2.05 -4.70 -0.21
C GLU A 431 2.32 -3.81 1.01
N LEU A 432 1.48 -3.84 2.05
CA LEU A 432 1.71 -3.02 3.25
C LEU A 432 2.90 -3.49 4.10
N ASN A 433 3.16 -4.81 4.16
CA ASN A 433 4.41 -5.29 4.77
C ASN A 433 5.63 -4.83 3.94
N TRP A 434 5.54 -4.82 2.62
CA TRP A 434 6.60 -4.26 1.78
C TRP A 434 6.75 -2.74 1.96
N THR A 435 5.65 -2.00 2.12
CA THR A 435 5.69 -0.57 2.47
C THR A 435 6.45 -0.36 3.78
N LYS A 436 6.14 -1.13 4.83
CA LYS A 436 6.87 -1.10 6.11
C LYS A 436 8.35 -1.48 5.92
N ASP A 437 8.62 -2.57 5.21
CA ASP A 437 9.98 -3.06 4.96
C ASP A 437 10.83 -2.06 4.19
N ALA A 438 10.22 -1.29 3.28
CA ALA A 438 10.87 -0.22 2.57
C ALA A 438 11.22 0.97 3.48
N GLY A 439 10.66 1.05 4.70
CA GLY A 439 10.86 2.16 5.64
C GLY A 439 9.89 3.32 5.43
N ILE A 440 8.80 3.11 4.70
CA ILE A 440 7.77 4.13 4.46
C ILE A 440 6.88 4.25 5.70
N ASN A 441 6.72 5.47 6.22
CA ASN A 441 5.99 5.75 7.45
C ASN A 441 4.67 6.53 7.25
N MET A 442 4.34 6.93 6.01
CA MET A 442 3.08 7.58 5.67
C MET A 442 2.62 7.21 4.25
N LEU A 443 1.33 6.94 4.08
CA LEU A 443 0.69 6.73 2.80
C LEU A 443 -0.33 7.84 2.54
N ARG A 444 -0.24 8.48 1.37
CA ARG A 444 -1.27 9.40 0.87
C ARG A 444 -2.20 8.65 -0.07
N LEU A 445 -3.46 8.50 0.33
CA LEU A 445 -4.51 7.99 -0.55
C LEU A 445 -4.92 9.11 -1.49
N TRP A 446 -4.39 9.06 -2.72
CA TRP A 446 -4.57 10.11 -3.72
C TRP A 446 -6.05 10.35 -4.07
N GLY A 447 -6.44 11.63 -4.21
CA GLY A 447 -7.84 12.07 -4.31
C GLY A 447 -8.65 11.62 -5.52
N GLY A 448 -8.10 10.92 -6.51
CA GLY A 448 -8.91 10.24 -7.54
C GLY A 448 -8.97 8.72 -7.39
N GLY A 449 -8.46 8.19 -6.29
CA GLY A 449 -8.52 6.78 -5.91
C GLY A 449 -9.80 6.44 -5.14
N ILE A 450 -9.65 5.62 -4.10
CA ILE A 450 -10.75 5.12 -3.25
C ILE A 450 -10.41 5.31 -1.77
N SER A 451 -11.44 5.30 -0.93
CA SER A 451 -11.26 5.04 0.51
C SER A 451 -11.11 3.53 0.72
N GLU A 452 -9.88 3.09 0.96
CA GLU A 452 -9.50 1.67 1.09
C GLU A 452 -10.30 0.89 2.16
N SER A 453 -10.17 -0.44 2.10
CA SER A 453 -10.87 -1.40 2.96
C SER A 453 -10.52 -1.25 4.44
N ASP A 454 -11.33 -1.82 5.33
CA ASP A 454 -11.04 -1.77 6.77
C ASP A 454 -9.75 -2.56 7.10
N LEU A 455 -9.50 -3.68 6.40
CA LEU A 455 -8.24 -4.42 6.50
C LEU A 455 -7.01 -3.56 6.16
N PHE A 456 -7.10 -2.67 5.17
CA PHE A 456 -5.99 -1.76 4.84
C PHE A 456 -5.63 -0.85 6.02
N PHE A 457 -6.63 -0.24 6.66
CA PHE A 457 -6.39 0.65 7.80
C PHE A 457 -6.00 -0.13 9.05
N ASP A 458 -6.58 -1.31 9.27
CA ASP A 458 -6.20 -2.24 10.32
C ASP A 458 -4.72 -2.63 10.23
N LEU A 459 -4.24 -2.93 9.02
CA LEU A 459 -2.82 -3.20 8.78
C LEU A 459 -1.96 -1.95 8.95
N CYS A 460 -2.41 -0.78 8.49
CA CYS A 460 -1.68 0.48 8.73
C CYS A 460 -1.53 0.78 10.22
N ASP A 461 -2.57 0.52 11.03
CA ASP A 461 -2.54 0.66 12.49
C ASP A 461 -1.49 -0.26 13.12
N GLU A 462 -1.49 -1.54 12.73
CA GLU A 462 -0.59 -2.56 13.25
C GLU A 462 0.88 -2.34 12.82
N LEU A 463 1.08 -1.84 11.61
CA LEU A 463 2.41 -1.63 11.02
C LEU A 463 3.01 -0.26 11.36
N GLY A 464 2.22 0.65 11.93
CA GLY A 464 2.68 2.00 12.28
C GLY A 464 2.78 2.93 11.06
N ILE A 465 2.01 2.67 10.02
CA ILE A 465 2.00 3.45 8.78
C ILE A 465 0.91 4.51 8.90
N LEU A 466 1.28 5.79 8.87
CA LEU A 466 0.30 6.88 8.89
C LEU A 466 -0.45 6.98 7.56
N VAL A 467 -1.69 7.48 7.59
CA VAL A 467 -2.52 7.65 6.39
C VAL A 467 -2.96 9.11 6.26
N TRP A 468 -2.59 9.74 5.16
CA TRP A 468 -3.15 10.99 4.64
C TRP A 468 -4.30 10.61 3.69
N HIS A 469 -5.52 10.94 4.07
CA HIS A 469 -6.72 10.55 3.31
C HIS A 469 -7.25 11.74 2.50
N GLU A 470 -7.32 11.59 1.18
CA GLU A 470 -7.97 12.57 0.31
C GLU A 470 -9.37 12.11 -0.11
N PHE A 471 -10.31 13.04 -0.14
CA PHE A 471 -11.65 12.80 -0.70
C PHE A 471 -11.67 12.94 -2.22
N TRP A 472 -12.70 12.37 -2.84
CA TRP A 472 -12.72 12.03 -4.26
C TRP A 472 -12.96 13.23 -5.19
N MET A 473 -12.00 14.16 -5.20
CA MET A 473 -12.00 15.37 -6.02
C MET A 473 -10.58 15.70 -6.49
N THR A 474 -10.44 16.07 -7.76
CA THR A 474 -9.16 16.43 -8.36
C THR A 474 -9.29 17.62 -9.29
N GLY A 475 -8.21 18.41 -9.44
CA GLY A 475 -8.12 19.51 -10.39
C GLY A 475 -8.24 19.14 -11.87
N ASN A 476 -8.20 17.84 -12.20
CA ASN A 476 -8.34 17.33 -13.57
C ASN A 476 -9.77 16.91 -13.91
N THR A 477 -10.67 16.88 -12.92
CA THR A 477 -12.06 16.45 -13.06
C THR A 477 -13.05 17.56 -12.73
N LYS A 478 -14.30 17.42 -13.17
CA LYS A 478 -15.39 18.29 -12.70
C LYS A 478 -15.76 17.92 -11.28
N PRO A 479 -16.21 18.86 -10.44
CA PRO A 479 -16.63 18.55 -9.08
C PRO A 479 -17.95 17.75 -9.06
N PRO A 480 -18.25 17.08 -7.92
CA PRO A 480 -19.49 16.33 -7.75
C PRO A 480 -20.74 17.16 -8.05
N ALA A 481 -21.66 16.60 -8.85
CA ALA A 481 -22.91 17.26 -9.23
C ALA A 481 -23.98 17.14 -8.13
N ASP A 482 -24.05 15.98 -7.45
CA ASP A 482 -24.94 15.72 -6.33
C ASP A 482 -24.19 15.91 -5.00
N LYS A 483 -24.33 17.12 -4.43
CA LYS A 483 -23.66 17.49 -3.18
C LYS A 483 -24.17 16.70 -1.98
N ASP A 484 -25.46 16.38 -1.93
CA ASP A 484 -26.05 15.63 -0.82
C ASP A 484 -25.53 14.20 -0.82
N LEU A 485 -25.39 13.59 -2.00
CA LEU A 485 -24.75 12.29 -2.14
C LEU A 485 -23.27 12.35 -1.75
N TYR A 486 -22.54 13.38 -2.16
CA TYR A 486 -21.14 13.58 -1.76
C TYR A 486 -21.01 13.64 -0.24
N PHE A 487 -21.80 14.47 0.45
CA PHE A 487 -21.79 14.54 1.91
C PHE A 487 -22.12 13.19 2.56
N LYS A 488 -23.10 12.43 2.05
CA LYS A 488 -23.39 11.08 2.58
C LYS A 488 -22.20 10.14 2.48
N ASN A 489 -21.47 10.16 1.36
CA ASN A 489 -20.28 9.33 1.19
C ASN A 489 -19.14 9.77 2.13
N VAL A 490 -18.96 11.09 2.31
CA VAL A 490 -17.99 11.67 3.25
C VAL A 490 -18.32 11.27 4.69
N GLU A 491 -19.56 11.45 5.14
CA GLU A 491 -20.00 11.07 6.49
C GLU A 491 -19.83 9.57 6.75
N SER A 492 -20.22 8.73 5.79
CA SER A 492 -20.05 7.27 5.85
C SER A 492 -18.56 6.90 6.00
N THR A 493 -17.69 7.56 5.24
CA THR A 493 -16.24 7.32 5.30
C THR A 493 -15.64 7.78 6.62
N ILE A 494 -15.96 8.97 7.12
CA ILE A 494 -15.42 9.49 8.39
C ILE A 494 -15.82 8.57 9.54
N LYS A 495 -17.10 8.19 9.63
CA LYS A 495 -17.58 7.31 10.70
C LYS A 495 -16.90 5.95 10.71
N ARG A 496 -16.62 5.40 9.51
CA ARG A 496 -15.89 4.15 9.34
C ARG A 496 -14.44 4.28 9.79
N LEU A 497 -13.75 5.36 9.40
CA LEU A 497 -12.30 5.45 9.54
C LEU A 497 -11.80 6.12 10.82
N ARG A 498 -12.65 6.89 11.52
CA ARG A 498 -12.21 7.84 12.55
C ARG A 498 -11.46 7.24 13.74
N ASN A 499 -11.61 5.94 14.02
CA ASN A 499 -10.94 5.27 15.14
C ASN A 499 -9.54 4.73 14.83
N HIS A 500 -9.12 4.73 13.57
CA HIS A 500 -7.81 4.22 13.18
C HIS A 500 -6.69 5.20 13.60
N PRO A 501 -5.78 4.82 14.52
CA PRO A 501 -4.61 5.65 14.84
C PRO A 501 -3.66 5.84 13.65
N SER A 502 -3.69 5.02 12.60
CA SER A 502 -2.97 5.33 11.36
C SER A 502 -3.48 6.60 10.68
N LEU A 503 -4.79 6.90 10.73
CA LEU A 503 -5.39 8.04 10.02
C LEU A 503 -4.90 9.39 10.57
N ALA A 504 -4.01 10.01 9.82
CA ALA A 504 -3.18 11.13 10.25
C ALA A 504 -3.76 12.49 9.88
N TYR A 505 -4.36 12.59 8.69
CA TYR A 505 -4.72 13.87 8.09
C TYR A 505 -5.82 13.71 7.05
N TYR A 506 -6.70 14.71 6.92
CA TYR A 506 -7.73 14.76 5.87
C TYR A 506 -7.45 15.86 4.86
N VAL A 507 -7.71 15.57 3.59
CA VAL A 507 -7.62 16.55 2.50
C VAL A 507 -8.85 16.48 1.61
N SER A 508 -9.38 17.64 1.25
CA SER A 508 -10.61 17.68 0.46
C SER A 508 -10.41 17.38 -1.03
N SER A 509 -9.25 17.74 -1.59
CA SER A 509 -9.03 17.75 -3.04
C SER A 509 -7.56 17.65 -3.45
N ASN A 510 -7.27 17.02 -4.58
CA ASN A 510 -5.95 17.00 -5.20
C ASN A 510 -5.75 18.17 -6.18
N GLU A 511 -4.70 18.98 -5.98
CA GLU A 511 -4.20 20.02 -6.91
C GLU A 511 -5.29 21.03 -7.40
N GLN A 512 -6.34 21.21 -6.59
CA GLN A 512 -7.33 22.26 -6.79
C GLN A 512 -8.02 22.62 -5.48
N GLU A 513 -8.25 23.91 -5.27
CA GLU A 513 -9.05 24.41 -4.15
C GLU A 513 -10.43 23.75 -4.11
N ALA A 514 -10.78 23.18 -2.95
CA ALA A 514 -12.04 22.49 -2.80
C ALA A 514 -13.25 23.40 -3.00
N VAL A 515 -14.15 22.99 -3.90
CA VAL A 515 -15.42 23.69 -4.16
C VAL A 515 -16.58 23.21 -3.29
N ILE A 516 -16.37 22.17 -2.48
CA ILE A 516 -17.31 21.66 -1.48
C ILE A 516 -16.61 21.69 -0.12
N GLU A 517 -17.20 22.43 0.82
CA GLU A 517 -16.68 22.59 2.17
C GLU A 517 -17.07 21.40 3.05
N ILE A 518 -16.08 20.62 3.50
CA ILE A 518 -16.30 19.42 4.35
C ILE A 518 -15.77 19.57 5.78
N GLU A 519 -15.01 20.63 6.08
CA GLU A 519 -14.41 20.87 7.39
C GLU A 519 -15.42 20.86 8.55
N PRO A 520 -16.62 21.48 8.44
CA PRO A 520 -17.62 21.41 9.51
C PRO A 520 -18.05 19.98 9.85
N ILE A 521 -18.18 19.12 8.84
CA ILE A 521 -18.58 17.71 9.02
C ILE A 521 -17.43 16.90 9.64
N LEU A 522 -16.19 17.14 9.19
CA LEU A 522 -15.00 16.52 9.77
C LEU A 522 -14.85 16.87 11.26
N ASN A 523 -15.02 18.14 11.61
CA ASN A 523 -14.95 18.58 13.00
C ASN A 523 -16.09 18.01 13.87
N ALA A 524 -17.30 17.86 13.32
CA ALA A 524 -18.45 17.34 14.05
C ALA A 524 -18.41 15.81 14.26
N LEU A 525 -17.84 15.06 13.31
CA LEU A 525 -17.82 13.60 13.33
C LEU A 525 -16.52 13.00 13.89
N ASP A 526 -15.41 13.74 13.85
CA ASP A 526 -14.09 13.27 14.26
C ASP A 526 -13.38 14.31 15.14
N GLY A 527 -12.94 15.43 14.57
CA GLY A 527 -12.30 16.53 15.31
C GLY A 527 -10.98 16.19 16.02
N THR A 528 -10.33 15.06 15.69
CA THR A 528 -9.08 14.62 16.36
C THR A 528 -7.81 14.84 15.55
N ARG A 529 -7.91 15.34 14.32
CA ARG A 529 -6.80 15.50 13.38
C ARG A 529 -6.97 16.70 12.49
N GLY A 530 -5.88 17.07 11.82
CA GLY A 530 -5.87 18.23 10.93
C GLY A 530 -6.56 17.98 9.60
N TYR A 531 -6.86 19.09 8.94
CA TYR A 531 -7.52 19.16 7.64
C TYR A 531 -6.84 20.23 6.77
N GLN A 532 -6.79 20.01 5.46
CA GLN A 532 -6.53 21.06 4.48
C GLN A 532 -7.45 20.91 3.25
N TYR A 533 -7.73 22.02 2.58
CA TYR A 533 -8.70 22.06 1.48
C TYR A 533 -8.14 21.57 0.13
N GLU A 534 -6.82 21.46 -0.01
CA GLU A 534 -6.13 21.03 -1.25
C GLU A 534 -4.79 20.35 -0.93
N SER A 535 -4.31 19.43 -1.76
CA SER A 535 -3.04 18.72 -1.56
C SER A 535 -1.78 19.60 -1.62
N GLU A 536 -1.74 20.65 -2.44
CA GLU A 536 -0.60 21.56 -2.63
C GLU A 536 -0.81 22.93 -1.96
N CYS A 537 -1.35 22.94 -0.73
CA CYS A 537 -1.57 24.17 0.03
C CYS A 537 -1.01 24.09 1.46
N CYS A 538 -1.07 25.21 2.19
CA CYS A 538 -0.80 25.24 3.63
C CYS A 538 0.56 24.65 4.03
N GLY A 539 1.65 25.16 3.42
CA GLY A 539 3.02 24.73 3.70
C GLY A 539 3.44 23.44 2.96
N VAL A 540 2.64 22.97 2.01
CA VAL A 540 2.97 21.85 1.14
C VAL A 540 3.40 22.42 -0.22
N HIS A 541 4.55 22.00 -0.73
CA HIS A 541 5.15 22.49 -1.98
C HIS A 541 4.61 21.77 -3.22
N ASP A 542 4.99 22.22 -4.41
CA ASP A 542 4.59 21.60 -5.67
C ASP A 542 5.19 20.20 -5.83
N GLY A 543 4.42 19.28 -6.43
CA GLY A 543 4.88 17.94 -6.77
C GLY A 543 5.62 17.87 -8.09
N SER A 544 6.80 17.22 -8.10
CA SER A 544 7.60 16.75 -9.27
C SER A 544 9.06 16.46 -8.87
N PRO A 545 9.86 15.70 -9.65
CA PRO A 545 9.54 15.03 -10.92
C PRO A 545 8.68 13.78 -10.73
N TYR A 546 8.14 13.28 -11.85
CA TYR A 546 7.36 12.04 -11.93
C TYR A 546 8.01 10.98 -12.81
N LYS A 547 9.07 11.38 -13.52
CA LYS A 547 9.68 10.67 -14.66
C LYS A 547 11.12 10.32 -14.32
N TYR A 548 11.75 9.50 -15.15
CA TYR A 548 13.19 9.29 -15.02
C TYR A 548 13.97 10.57 -15.28
N GLU A 549 14.84 10.92 -14.34
CA GLU A 549 15.80 12.03 -14.43
C GLU A 549 17.21 11.51 -14.12
N ASN A 550 18.24 12.23 -14.59
CA ASN A 550 19.62 11.87 -14.28
C ASN A 550 19.82 11.92 -12.75
N PRO A 551 20.26 10.83 -12.08
CA PRO A 551 20.38 10.80 -10.62
C PRO A 551 21.24 11.92 -10.02
N MET A 552 22.21 12.45 -10.78
CA MET A 552 23.02 13.59 -10.36
C MET A 552 22.18 14.86 -10.10
N GLN A 553 21.02 15.00 -10.75
CA GLN A 553 20.12 16.13 -10.56
C GLN A 553 19.45 16.15 -9.18
N TYR A 554 19.39 15.01 -8.47
CA TYR A 554 18.90 14.97 -7.10
C TYR A 554 19.93 15.57 -6.14
N TYR A 555 21.22 15.28 -6.36
CA TYR A 555 22.32 15.80 -5.53
C TYR A 555 22.54 17.31 -5.70
N ASP A 556 22.36 17.85 -6.90
CA ASP A 556 22.45 19.30 -7.14
C ASP A 556 21.11 20.04 -7.02
N ASN A 557 20.04 19.33 -6.64
CA ASN A 557 18.69 19.85 -6.41
C ASN A 557 18.07 20.54 -7.65
N THR A 558 18.18 19.91 -8.82
CA THR A 558 17.66 20.45 -10.10
C THR A 558 16.70 19.51 -10.83
N ALA A 559 16.38 18.35 -10.25
CA ALA A 559 15.62 17.28 -10.91
C ALA A 559 14.22 17.67 -11.38
N SER A 560 13.67 18.80 -10.91
CA SER A 560 12.43 19.36 -11.44
C SER A 560 12.64 20.72 -12.10
N LYS A 561 11.94 20.93 -13.23
CA LYS A 561 11.78 22.26 -13.86
C LYS A 561 10.61 23.06 -13.30
N ARG A 562 9.67 22.44 -12.57
CA ARG A 562 8.45 23.09 -12.06
C ARG A 562 8.73 24.00 -10.86
N GLY A 563 9.79 23.70 -10.11
CA GLY A 563 10.07 24.42 -8.88
C GLY A 563 10.37 23.44 -7.75
N SER A 564 9.74 22.26 -7.77
CA SER A 564 9.95 21.22 -6.74
C SER A 564 11.42 20.96 -6.46
N ARG A 565 11.79 21.06 -5.20
CA ARG A 565 13.14 20.84 -4.68
C ARG A 565 13.08 19.82 -3.56
N ILE A 566 14.25 19.33 -3.18
CA ILE A 566 14.44 18.52 -1.97
C ILE A 566 14.49 19.47 -0.77
N ASP A 567 13.37 20.17 -0.51
CA ASP A 567 13.12 21.02 0.65
C ASP A 567 11.65 20.94 1.08
N GLY A 568 11.40 21.43 2.30
CA GLY A 568 10.09 21.50 2.90
C GLY A 568 9.34 20.17 2.95
N PHE A 569 8.03 20.24 2.73
CA PHE A 569 7.16 19.08 2.59
C PHE A 569 6.68 18.94 1.14
N CYS A 570 7.10 17.88 0.45
CA CYS A 570 6.72 17.64 -0.94
C CYS A 570 5.68 16.51 -1.04
N PRO A 571 4.48 16.76 -1.60
CA PRO A 571 3.38 15.80 -1.62
C PRO A 571 3.50 14.76 -2.73
N GLU A 572 4.36 15.00 -3.73
CA GLU A 572 4.62 14.08 -4.83
C GLU A 572 6.04 14.28 -5.38
N TYR A 573 6.91 13.29 -5.23
CA TYR A 573 8.27 13.32 -5.79
C TYR A 573 8.73 11.91 -6.13
N GLY A 574 9.09 11.62 -7.38
CA GLY A 574 9.46 10.26 -7.68
C GLY A 574 9.98 10.00 -9.08
N THR A 575 10.08 8.71 -9.38
CA THR A 575 10.62 8.20 -10.63
C THR A 575 10.07 6.80 -10.91
N ALA A 576 10.32 6.27 -12.11
CA ALA A 576 9.85 4.95 -12.55
C ALA A 576 11.04 4.04 -12.90
N THR A 577 10.81 2.73 -12.88
CA THR A 577 11.77 1.72 -13.31
C THR A 577 11.07 0.59 -14.07
N LEU A 578 11.85 -0.21 -14.81
CA LEU A 578 11.32 -1.38 -15.50
C LEU A 578 10.90 -2.48 -14.50
N PRO A 579 9.82 -3.21 -14.77
CA PRO A 579 9.61 -4.52 -14.17
C PRO A 579 10.76 -5.47 -14.48
N ASN A 580 10.83 -6.58 -13.75
CA ASN A 580 11.69 -7.70 -14.13
C ASN A 580 11.19 -8.34 -15.44
N VAL A 581 12.09 -9.00 -16.17
CA VAL A 581 11.81 -9.54 -17.52
C VAL A 581 10.63 -10.51 -17.54
N GLU A 582 10.46 -11.29 -16.48
CA GLU A 582 9.34 -12.24 -16.36
C GLU A 582 7.99 -11.52 -16.40
N ILE A 583 7.91 -10.34 -15.77
CA ILE A 583 6.69 -9.55 -15.73
C ILE A 583 6.39 -8.89 -17.08
N LEU A 584 7.44 -8.46 -17.80
CA LEU A 584 7.28 -7.92 -19.15
C LEU A 584 6.65 -8.97 -20.08
N ARG A 585 7.09 -10.23 -20.00
CA ARG A 585 6.50 -11.37 -20.73
C ARG A 585 5.07 -11.70 -20.32
N GLU A 586 4.69 -11.41 -19.08
CA GLU A 586 3.33 -11.62 -18.58
C GLU A 586 2.34 -10.52 -19.02
N MET A 587 2.82 -9.46 -19.68
CA MET A 587 1.99 -8.29 -20.02
C MET A 587 1.95 -7.96 -21.52
N MET A 588 2.79 -8.56 -22.36
CA MET A 588 2.76 -8.35 -23.82
C MET A 588 3.33 -9.55 -24.59
N ASP A 589 3.19 -9.53 -25.92
CA ASP A 589 3.71 -10.57 -26.80
C ASP A 589 5.25 -10.48 -26.93
N GLU A 590 5.93 -11.60 -27.21
CA GLU A 590 7.41 -11.64 -27.27
C GLU A 590 7.96 -10.70 -28.37
N GLU A 591 7.22 -10.49 -29.46
CA GLU A 591 7.59 -9.57 -30.54
C GLU A 591 7.58 -8.09 -30.12
N ASP A 592 6.87 -7.76 -29.03
CA ASP A 592 6.77 -6.39 -28.50
C ASP A 592 7.85 -6.07 -27.46
N LEU A 593 8.53 -7.09 -26.93
CA LEU A 593 9.48 -6.94 -25.84
C LEU A 593 10.78 -6.26 -26.27
N PHE A 594 11.42 -6.75 -27.34
CA PHE A 594 12.74 -6.29 -27.73
C PHE A 594 13.04 -6.42 -29.25
N PRO A 595 13.57 -5.35 -29.89
CA PRO A 595 13.63 -3.98 -29.39
C PRO A 595 12.23 -3.48 -28.97
N PRO A 596 12.10 -2.62 -27.93
CA PRO A 596 10.80 -2.22 -27.41
C PRO A 596 9.84 -1.73 -28.51
N ASN A 597 8.70 -2.41 -28.68
CA ASN A 597 7.67 -1.90 -29.59
C ASN A 597 7.08 -0.62 -28.99
N LYS A 598 7.48 0.51 -29.56
CA LYS A 598 7.12 1.83 -29.03
C LYS A 598 5.61 2.04 -28.87
N GLU A 599 4.77 1.49 -29.75
CA GLU A 599 3.32 1.65 -29.62
C GLU A 599 2.78 0.96 -28.36
N VAL A 600 3.21 -0.29 -28.13
CA VAL A 600 2.78 -1.10 -26.99
C VAL A 600 3.37 -0.54 -25.70
N TRP A 601 4.68 -0.29 -25.69
CA TRP A 601 5.39 0.24 -24.54
C TRP A 601 4.88 1.62 -24.12
N ASP A 602 4.67 2.54 -25.06
CA ASP A 602 4.15 3.86 -24.72
C ASP A 602 2.74 3.74 -24.14
N TYR A 603 1.87 2.90 -24.70
CA TYR A 603 0.51 2.69 -24.16
C TYR A 603 0.55 2.16 -22.72
N MET A 604 1.42 1.18 -22.46
CA MET A 604 1.65 0.61 -21.13
C MET A 604 2.52 1.47 -20.22
N ASP A 605 2.91 2.68 -20.66
CA ASP A 605 3.64 3.71 -19.92
C ASP A 605 2.78 4.97 -19.68
N GLY A 606 1.46 4.82 -19.61
CA GLY A 606 0.55 5.97 -19.51
C GLY A 606 0.62 6.88 -20.73
N ASN A 607 0.74 6.29 -21.92
CA ASN A 607 0.97 6.97 -23.19
C ASN A 607 2.24 7.83 -23.22
N ALA A 608 3.38 7.18 -22.96
CA ALA A 608 4.74 7.71 -22.96
C ALA A 608 5.01 8.77 -21.87
N PHE A 609 4.22 8.80 -20.80
CA PHE A 609 4.36 9.86 -19.79
C PHE A 609 5.67 9.74 -19.01
N HIS A 610 6.10 8.53 -18.62
CA HIS A 610 7.29 8.34 -17.78
C HIS A 610 8.60 8.24 -18.56
N ASN A 611 8.55 8.34 -19.89
CA ASN A 611 9.71 8.31 -20.79
C ASN A 611 10.46 6.97 -20.79
N MET A 612 9.74 5.86 -20.67
CA MET A 612 10.38 4.54 -20.64
C MET A 612 11.10 4.21 -21.96
N THR A 613 10.53 4.60 -23.10
CA THR A 613 11.13 4.41 -24.45
C THR A 613 12.06 5.56 -24.87
N THR A 614 12.42 6.47 -23.96
CA THR A 614 13.29 7.63 -24.29
C THR A 614 14.35 7.87 -23.22
N LYS A 615 14.07 8.67 -22.18
CA LYS A 615 15.08 9.01 -21.15
C LYS A 615 15.57 7.77 -20.40
N ASN A 616 14.68 6.84 -20.08
CA ASN A 616 15.03 5.62 -19.37
C ASN A 616 15.86 4.69 -20.26
N ASP A 617 15.43 4.45 -21.49
CA ASP A 617 16.21 3.73 -22.52
C ASP A 617 17.62 4.33 -22.69
N ASN A 618 17.74 5.66 -22.84
CA ASN A 618 19.05 6.32 -22.94
C ASN A 618 19.97 6.03 -21.76
N ALA A 619 19.42 5.94 -20.53
CA ALA A 619 20.18 5.59 -19.33
C ALA A 619 20.55 4.10 -19.30
N ILE A 620 19.66 3.22 -19.77
CA ILE A 620 19.94 1.78 -19.92
C ILE A 620 21.11 1.57 -20.88
N GLN A 621 21.14 2.28 -22.02
CA GLN A 621 22.21 2.13 -23.00
C GLN A 621 23.58 2.67 -22.52
N GLN A 622 23.65 3.40 -21.39
CA GLN A 622 24.94 3.81 -20.79
C GLN A 622 25.73 2.63 -20.19
N PHE A 623 25.08 1.47 -20.02
CA PHE A 623 25.71 0.21 -19.66
C PHE A 623 26.19 -0.58 -20.88
N GLY A 624 26.07 -0.01 -22.09
CA GLY A 624 26.36 -0.65 -23.38
C GLY A 624 25.08 -1.07 -24.11
N GLU A 625 25.16 -1.14 -25.44
CA GLU A 625 24.04 -1.51 -26.31
C GLU A 625 23.43 -2.86 -25.89
N SER A 626 22.12 -2.89 -25.70
CA SER A 626 21.39 -4.11 -25.36
C SER A 626 21.09 -4.94 -26.61
N ASN A 627 21.18 -6.27 -26.51
CA ASN A 627 20.92 -7.18 -27.65
C ASN A 627 19.78 -8.19 -27.40
N SER A 628 19.16 -8.14 -26.22
CA SER A 628 18.06 -9.03 -25.81
C SER A 628 17.21 -8.35 -24.73
N ILE A 629 16.02 -8.88 -24.47
CA ILE A 629 15.16 -8.38 -23.39
C ILE A 629 15.75 -8.67 -22.01
N GLU A 630 16.44 -9.79 -21.82
CA GLU A 630 17.11 -10.15 -20.56
C GLU A 630 18.15 -9.09 -20.17
N ASP A 631 19.02 -8.75 -21.11
CA ASP A 631 20.08 -7.75 -20.91
C ASP A 631 19.48 -6.35 -20.69
N TYR A 632 18.48 -5.98 -21.50
CA TYR A 632 17.79 -4.70 -21.38
C TYR A 632 17.10 -4.52 -20.02
N ALA A 633 16.36 -5.55 -19.56
CA ALA A 633 15.67 -5.52 -18.28
C ALA A 633 16.65 -5.50 -17.10
N LEU A 634 17.73 -6.28 -17.15
CA LEU A 634 18.77 -6.31 -16.10
C LEU A 634 19.46 -4.94 -15.95
N LYS A 635 19.81 -4.29 -17.07
CA LYS A 635 20.33 -2.91 -17.05
C LYS A 635 19.30 -1.91 -16.52
N GLY A 636 18.02 -2.09 -16.86
CA GLY A 636 16.90 -1.31 -16.30
C GLY A 636 16.82 -1.37 -14.77
N GLN A 637 17.14 -2.52 -14.18
CA GLN A 637 17.20 -2.68 -12.72
C GLN A 637 18.32 -1.84 -12.09
N LEU A 638 19.50 -1.75 -12.72
CA LEU A 638 20.60 -0.89 -12.25
C LEU A 638 20.24 0.61 -12.32
N VAL A 639 19.52 1.01 -13.38
CA VAL A 639 18.98 2.37 -13.54
C VAL A 639 17.98 2.68 -12.42
N GLY A 640 17.03 1.78 -12.15
CA GLY A 640 16.07 1.91 -11.06
C GLY A 640 16.73 1.99 -9.68
N ALA A 641 17.66 1.08 -9.39
CA ALA A 641 18.41 1.04 -8.14
C ALA A 641 19.11 2.37 -7.83
N THR A 642 19.75 2.96 -8.85
CA THR A 642 20.47 4.23 -8.71
C THR A 642 19.53 5.41 -8.49
N ALA A 643 18.45 5.50 -9.27
CA ALA A 643 17.51 6.61 -9.17
C ALA A 643 16.77 6.64 -7.82
N PHE A 644 16.20 5.51 -7.39
CA PHE A 644 15.44 5.44 -6.13
C PHE A 644 16.33 5.68 -4.91
N ARG A 645 17.52 5.07 -4.84
CA ARG A 645 18.47 5.33 -3.75
C ARG A 645 18.85 6.81 -3.66
N SER A 646 19.13 7.42 -4.81
CA SER A 646 19.56 8.83 -4.87
C SER A 646 18.49 9.76 -4.31
N ILE A 647 17.20 9.51 -4.62
CA ILE A 647 16.10 10.31 -4.07
C ILE A 647 16.11 10.21 -2.53
N TRP A 648 16.03 9.00 -1.99
CA TRP A 648 15.92 8.80 -0.54
C TRP A 648 17.12 9.32 0.24
N GLU A 649 18.34 9.06 -0.22
CA GLU A 649 19.55 9.51 0.47
C GLU A 649 19.67 11.05 0.45
N ASN A 650 19.26 11.73 -0.62
CA ASN A 650 19.27 13.20 -0.65
C ASN A 650 18.20 13.83 0.26
N TRP A 651 17.02 13.20 0.39
CA TRP A 651 16.02 13.61 1.38
C TRP A 651 16.52 13.37 2.82
N ASN A 652 17.18 12.24 3.09
CA ASN A 652 17.77 11.94 4.39
C ASN A 652 18.86 12.96 4.79
N TYR A 653 19.71 13.38 3.86
CA TYR A 653 20.75 14.38 4.11
C TYR A 653 20.17 15.70 4.65
N ASN A 654 18.97 16.06 4.15
CA ASN A 654 18.26 17.28 4.51
C ASN A 654 17.21 17.11 5.60
N LYS A 655 17.16 15.93 6.25
CA LYS A 655 16.15 15.62 7.27
C LYS A 655 16.07 16.72 8.33
N LEU A 656 14.89 17.33 8.41
CA LEU A 656 14.56 18.45 9.30
C LEU A 656 15.57 19.59 9.16
N ASP A 657 16.42 19.77 10.18
CA ASP A 657 17.36 20.89 10.27
C ASP A 657 18.80 20.50 9.88
N ALA A 658 19.03 19.26 9.40
CA ALA A 658 20.37 18.70 9.30
C ALA A 658 21.20 19.19 8.08
N GLY A 659 20.53 19.43 6.96
CA GLY A 659 21.18 19.68 5.68
C GLY A 659 21.46 21.15 5.38
N ASP A 660 21.64 21.44 4.10
CA ASP A 660 21.80 22.81 3.59
C ASP A 660 20.46 23.53 3.38
N ARG A 661 19.35 22.80 3.56
CA ARG A 661 17.97 23.29 3.51
C ARG A 661 17.09 22.49 4.46
N PHE A 662 16.00 23.12 4.88
CA PHE A 662 14.99 22.47 5.72
C PHE A 662 14.19 21.47 4.86
N ALA A 663 14.02 20.24 5.34
CA ALA A 663 13.11 19.26 4.73
C ALA A 663 12.31 18.52 5.81
N SER A 664 10.98 18.65 5.80
CA SER A 664 10.10 17.97 6.74
C SER A 664 9.56 16.65 6.23
N GLY A 665 9.62 16.42 4.91
CA GLY A 665 9.41 15.09 4.34
C GLY A 665 8.93 15.09 2.91
N VAL A 666 8.74 13.88 2.40
CA VAL A 666 8.35 13.64 1.03
C VAL A 666 7.35 12.51 0.96
N LEU A 667 6.40 12.62 0.03
CA LEU A 667 5.54 11.52 -0.38
C LEU A 667 5.96 11.07 -1.77
N PHE A 668 6.65 9.93 -1.84
CA PHE A 668 7.15 9.39 -3.10
C PHE A 668 6.02 9.15 -4.11
N TRP A 669 6.21 9.53 -5.37
CA TRP A 669 5.26 9.27 -6.45
C TRP A 669 5.75 8.16 -7.39
N TYR A 670 5.20 6.97 -7.33
CA TYR A 670 4.51 6.31 -6.20
C TYR A 670 5.22 4.96 -6.00
N HIS A 671 4.82 4.12 -5.05
CA HIS A 671 5.62 2.93 -4.68
C HIS A 671 5.00 1.59 -5.10
N ASN A 672 3.67 1.50 -5.22
CA ASN A 672 2.93 0.34 -5.70
C ASN A 672 2.56 0.47 -7.20
N SER A 673 1.82 -0.46 -7.80
CA SER A 673 1.38 -0.37 -9.21
C SER A 673 -0.10 -0.70 -9.35
N PRO A 674 -0.94 0.20 -9.91
CA PRO A 674 -2.39 -0.01 -10.00
C PRO A 674 -2.80 -0.97 -11.12
N VAL A 675 -1.96 -1.11 -12.15
CA VAL A 675 -2.14 -1.99 -13.32
C VAL A 675 -0.79 -2.60 -13.71
N LYS A 676 -0.78 -3.62 -14.59
CA LYS A 676 0.48 -4.04 -15.24
C LYS A 676 0.93 -2.95 -16.20
N GLN A 677 2.19 -2.53 -16.06
CA GLN A 677 2.77 -1.41 -16.82
C GLN A 677 4.29 -1.58 -16.93
N VAL A 678 4.89 -1.00 -17.97
CA VAL A 678 6.35 -1.02 -18.17
C VAL A 678 7.09 -0.03 -17.25
N CYS A 679 6.37 0.86 -16.58
CA CYS A 679 6.88 1.83 -15.60
C CYS A 679 6.53 1.40 -14.16
N SER A 680 7.02 0.23 -13.75
CA SER A 680 6.88 -0.22 -12.36
C SER A 680 7.54 0.74 -11.35
N ARG A 681 7.24 0.50 -10.07
CA ARG A 681 7.75 1.31 -8.95
C ARG A 681 8.70 0.49 -8.10
N MET A 682 8.41 0.26 -6.82
CA MET A 682 9.22 -0.63 -5.99
C MET A 682 8.86 -2.11 -6.26
N TRP A 683 7.60 -2.36 -6.60
CA TRP A 683 7.12 -3.65 -7.09
C TRP A 683 6.13 -3.44 -8.24
N ASP A 684 5.94 -4.48 -9.03
CA ASP A 684 4.95 -4.51 -10.09
C ASP A 684 3.58 -5.00 -9.58
N TRP A 685 2.55 -4.87 -10.42
CA TRP A 685 1.20 -5.33 -10.10
C TRP A 685 1.15 -6.81 -9.74
N SER A 686 1.97 -7.64 -10.37
CA SER A 686 2.01 -9.10 -10.22
C SER A 686 2.73 -9.56 -8.94
N LEU A 687 3.03 -8.64 -8.02
CA LEU A 687 3.68 -8.89 -6.73
C LEU A 687 5.09 -9.49 -6.87
N ASP A 688 5.91 -8.89 -7.75
CA ASP A 688 7.35 -9.10 -7.78
C ASP A 688 8.11 -7.81 -7.42
N LYS A 689 9.09 -7.94 -6.52
CA LYS A 689 9.92 -6.82 -6.07
C LYS A 689 11.11 -6.66 -7.00
N ASN A 690 11.34 -5.44 -7.45
CA ASN A 690 12.43 -5.11 -8.34
C ASN A 690 13.61 -4.48 -7.56
N ALA A 691 14.69 -4.09 -8.23
CA ALA A 691 15.85 -3.52 -7.55
C ALA A 691 15.54 -2.19 -6.83
N ALA A 692 14.60 -1.39 -7.36
CA ALA A 692 14.22 -0.13 -6.74
C ALA A 692 13.66 -0.32 -5.32
N PHE A 693 12.95 -1.43 -5.04
CA PHE A 693 12.54 -1.78 -3.68
C PHE A 693 13.75 -1.95 -2.75
N TYR A 694 14.69 -2.84 -3.09
CA TYR A 694 15.78 -3.20 -2.18
C TYR A 694 16.73 -2.03 -1.93
N TYR A 695 16.95 -1.18 -2.93
CA TYR A 695 17.75 0.03 -2.79
C TYR A 695 17.02 1.15 -2.04
N SER A 696 15.68 1.22 -2.11
CA SER A 696 14.89 2.10 -1.25
C SER A 696 14.90 1.62 0.20
N LYS A 697 14.64 0.31 0.43
CA LYS A 697 14.73 -0.36 1.73
C LYS A 697 16.07 -0.12 2.38
N LYS A 698 17.16 -0.18 1.62
CA LYS A 698 18.50 0.13 2.12
C LYS A 698 18.63 1.61 2.49
N ALA A 699 18.28 2.52 1.58
CA ALA A 699 18.38 3.96 1.80
C ALA A 699 17.53 4.48 2.98
N LEU A 700 16.46 3.78 3.33
CA LEU A 700 15.54 4.15 4.41
C LEU A 700 15.75 3.34 5.70
N GLN A 701 16.85 2.60 5.81
CA GLN A 701 17.21 1.95 7.07
C GLN A 701 17.28 3.00 8.19
N PRO A 702 16.77 2.70 9.41
CA PRO A 702 16.79 3.67 10.50
C PRO A 702 18.22 4.03 10.95
N LEU A 703 19.17 3.12 10.74
CA LEU A 703 20.59 3.36 10.92
C LEU A 703 21.28 3.13 9.57
N HIS A 704 21.69 4.23 8.92
CA HIS A 704 22.11 4.19 7.51
C HIS A 704 23.37 5.02 7.26
N LEU A 705 24.30 4.45 6.48
CA LEU A 705 25.43 5.19 5.90
C LEU A 705 25.17 5.47 4.43
N GLN A 706 25.38 6.71 4.03
CA GLN A 706 25.16 7.16 2.66
C GLN A 706 26.32 7.97 2.09
N PHE A 707 26.46 7.94 0.76
CA PHE A 707 27.54 8.62 0.03
C PHE A 707 27.01 9.75 -0.88
N ASP A 708 27.60 10.94 -0.77
CA ASP A 708 27.31 12.07 -1.66
C ASP A 708 28.28 12.05 -2.86
N PHE A 709 27.73 11.96 -4.08
CA PHE A 709 28.53 11.81 -5.31
C PHE A 709 29.11 13.12 -5.86
N ILE A 710 28.61 14.27 -5.39
CA ILE A 710 29.14 15.59 -5.74
C ILE A 710 30.25 15.99 -4.77
N LYS A 711 29.99 15.85 -3.47
CA LYS A 711 30.93 16.24 -2.40
C LYS A 711 31.99 15.18 -2.12
N ASN A 712 31.72 13.93 -2.49
CA ASN A 712 32.51 12.76 -2.12
C ASN A 712 32.63 12.61 -0.60
N THR A 713 31.50 12.69 0.10
CA THR A 713 31.43 12.60 1.55
C THR A 713 30.55 11.44 2.01
N VAL A 714 30.76 10.98 3.23
CA VAL A 714 29.92 9.99 3.91
C VAL A 714 29.06 10.70 4.96
N THR A 715 27.77 10.42 4.97
CA THR A 715 26.80 10.87 5.98
C THR A 715 26.25 9.67 6.75
N LEU A 716 25.97 9.85 8.03
CA LEU A 716 25.30 8.87 8.88
C LEU A 716 23.91 9.37 9.29
N VAL A 717 22.90 8.51 9.18
CA VAL A 717 21.51 8.79 9.56
C VAL A 717 21.12 7.90 10.73
N ASN A 718 20.59 8.51 11.79
CA ASN A 718 19.85 7.84 12.86
C ASN A 718 18.39 8.30 12.81
N ASP A 719 17.48 7.34 12.78
CA ASP A 719 16.05 7.58 12.85
C ASP A 719 15.38 6.97 14.09
N TYR A 720 16.15 6.27 14.93
CA TYR A 720 15.66 5.76 16.19
C TYR A 720 15.59 6.86 17.26
N PRO A 721 14.62 6.78 18.20
CA PRO A 721 14.53 7.68 19.35
C PRO A 721 15.53 7.32 20.46
N LYS A 722 16.75 6.88 20.10
CA LYS A 722 17.81 6.53 21.05
C LYS A 722 19.20 6.95 20.56
N GLU A 723 20.10 7.18 21.51
CA GLU A 723 21.51 7.49 21.24
C GLU A 723 22.33 6.22 20.96
N PHE A 724 23.44 6.41 20.25
CA PHE A 724 24.44 5.38 19.99
C PHE A 724 25.83 5.95 20.21
N LYS A 725 26.69 5.17 20.85
CA LYS A 725 28.04 5.61 21.28
C LYS A 725 29.12 4.62 20.86
N ASN A 726 30.27 5.15 20.47
CA ASN A 726 31.47 4.45 20.04
C ASN A 726 31.23 3.53 18.85
N TYR A 727 30.40 3.95 17.90
CA TYR A 727 30.22 3.23 16.64
C TYR A 727 31.35 3.62 15.68
N LYS A 728 31.68 2.75 14.74
CA LYS A 728 32.76 2.99 13.77
C LYS A 728 32.22 2.99 12.36
N SER A 729 32.25 4.14 11.70
CA SER A 729 31.97 4.27 10.28
C SER A 729 33.22 3.96 9.47
N LYS A 730 33.08 3.20 8.39
CA LYS A 730 34.15 2.79 7.49
C LYS A 730 33.73 3.00 6.04
N ILE A 731 34.71 3.35 5.22
CA ILE A 731 34.59 3.40 3.77
C ILE A 731 35.77 2.67 3.14
N ALA A 732 35.51 1.95 2.06
CA ALA A 732 36.53 1.38 1.18
C ALA A 732 36.15 1.59 -0.29
N ILE A 733 37.15 1.81 -1.15
CA ILE A 733 36.95 1.90 -2.61
C ILE A 733 37.74 0.80 -3.30
N TYR A 734 37.09 0.12 -4.23
CA TYR A 734 37.62 -0.99 -5.01
C TYR A 734 37.55 -0.66 -6.49
N ASN A 735 38.61 -0.96 -7.24
CA ASN A 735 38.57 -0.92 -8.69
C ASN A 735 37.72 -2.07 -9.25
N LEU A 736 37.49 -2.06 -10.57
CA LEU A 736 36.74 -3.08 -11.30
C LEU A 736 37.30 -4.50 -11.10
N ASP A 737 38.62 -4.62 -10.92
CA ASP A 737 39.36 -5.85 -10.61
C ASP A 737 39.27 -6.26 -9.13
N ALA A 738 38.31 -5.71 -8.38
CA ALA A 738 38.12 -5.87 -6.93
C ALA A 738 39.34 -5.46 -6.06
N LYS A 739 40.35 -4.79 -6.63
CA LYS A 739 41.50 -4.32 -5.85
C LYS A 739 41.10 -3.11 -5.02
N ARG A 740 41.27 -3.20 -3.70
CA ARG A 740 41.08 -2.05 -2.79
C ARG A 740 42.15 -0.99 -3.05
N VAL A 741 41.70 0.23 -3.35
CA VAL A 741 42.57 1.39 -3.65
C VAL A 741 42.46 2.50 -2.61
N TYR A 742 41.42 2.47 -1.77
CA TYR A 742 41.22 3.43 -0.68
C TYR A 742 40.52 2.76 0.49
N SER A 743 40.80 3.25 1.71
CA SER A 743 40.03 2.94 2.90
C SER A 743 40.19 4.04 3.95
N ASP A 744 39.13 4.37 4.67
CA ASP A 744 39.15 5.28 5.82
C ASP A 744 38.12 4.86 6.87
N SER A 745 38.24 5.37 8.09
CA SER A 745 37.28 5.12 9.16
C SER A 745 37.30 6.18 10.25
N ILE A 746 36.15 6.42 10.87
CA ILE A 746 36.02 7.33 12.00
C ILE A 746 35.08 6.75 13.05
N ASN A 747 35.38 6.99 14.33
CA ASN A 747 34.46 6.68 15.42
C ASN A 747 33.46 7.82 15.58
N VAL A 748 32.20 7.48 15.79
CA VAL A 748 31.07 8.41 15.84
C VAL A 748 30.16 8.10 17.03
N ASP A 749 29.69 9.17 17.65
CA ASP A 749 28.58 9.17 18.60
C ASP A 749 27.47 9.98 17.97
N PHE A 750 26.21 9.55 18.12
CA PHE A 750 25.08 10.25 17.53
C PHE A 750 23.84 10.15 18.41
N LYS A 751 23.08 11.25 18.44
CA LYS A 751 21.90 11.47 19.28
C LYS A 751 20.67 10.79 18.67
N PRO A 752 19.58 10.66 19.45
CA PRO A 752 18.28 10.25 18.91
C PRO A 752 17.90 11.07 17.67
N GLU A 753 17.50 10.36 16.61
CA GLU A 753 16.94 10.94 15.38
C GLU A 753 17.85 11.94 14.63
N GLU A 754 19.15 11.95 14.90
CA GLU A 754 20.15 12.86 14.32
C GLU A 754 20.66 12.40 12.95
N VAL A 755 21.04 13.35 12.10
CA VAL A 755 21.83 13.10 10.90
C VAL A 755 23.18 13.80 11.05
N LEU A 756 24.26 13.02 10.97
CA LEU A 756 25.63 13.53 10.97
C LEU A 756 26.13 13.62 9.53
N ASN A 757 26.05 14.83 8.98
CA ASN A 757 26.47 15.11 7.61
C ASN A 757 28.00 15.17 7.48
N ASP A 758 28.51 14.65 6.36
CA ASP A 758 29.90 14.81 5.92
C ASP A 758 30.96 14.36 6.94
N ILE A 759 30.71 13.26 7.65
CA ILE A 759 31.61 12.72 8.70
C ILE A 759 32.95 12.20 8.16
N ILE A 760 33.02 11.85 6.88
CA ILE A 760 34.27 11.49 6.18
C ILE A 760 34.27 12.21 4.83
N ALA A 761 35.33 12.94 4.52
CA ALA A 761 35.58 13.52 3.20
C ALA A 761 36.59 12.66 2.43
N VAL A 762 36.22 12.19 1.24
CA VAL A 762 36.98 11.21 0.48
C VAL A 762 37.79 11.89 -0.62
N GLU A 763 39.12 11.83 -0.50
CA GLU A 763 40.00 12.18 -1.61
C GLU A 763 40.03 11.03 -2.62
N MET A 764 39.33 11.20 -3.74
CA MET A 764 39.21 10.17 -4.77
C MET A 764 40.58 9.78 -5.34
N PRO A 765 40.98 8.49 -5.30
CA PRO A 765 42.28 8.05 -5.81
C PRO A 765 42.48 8.34 -7.30
N LYS A 766 43.70 8.68 -7.70
CA LYS A 766 44.02 8.97 -9.12
C LYS A 766 44.01 7.71 -10.01
N ASN A 767 44.20 6.53 -9.42
CA ASN A 767 44.33 5.25 -10.11
C ASN A 767 43.02 4.45 -10.19
N LEU A 768 41.87 5.13 -10.20
CA LEU A 768 40.56 4.51 -10.34
C LEU A 768 40.34 3.94 -11.75
N SER A 769 39.75 2.75 -11.83
CA SER A 769 39.18 2.19 -13.06
C SER A 769 37.98 3.02 -13.54
N GLN A 770 37.55 2.82 -14.79
CA GLN A 770 36.41 3.56 -15.36
C GLN A 770 35.15 3.43 -14.51
N VAL A 771 34.81 2.20 -14.12
CA VAL A 771 33.83 1.92 -13.07
C VAL A 771 34.57 1.41 -11.83
N HIS A 772 34.14 1.85 -10.66
CA HIS A 772 34.68 1.44 -9.38
C HIS A 772 33.57 1.36 -8.33
N PHE A 773 33.85 0.68 -7.22
CA PHE A 773 32.88 0.35 -6.19
C PHE A 773 33.23 1.02 -4.86
N ILE A 774 32.22 1.45 -4.12
CA ILE A 774 32.36 2.02 -2.77
C ILE A 774 31.58 1.14 -1.81
N GLN A 775 32.23 0.69 -0.74
CA GLN A 775 31.61 -0.05 0.35
C GLN A 775 31.63 0.83 1.60
N LEU A 776 30.46 1.05 2.19
CA LEU A 776 30.29 1.67 3.50
C LEU A 776 29.92 0.60 4.51
N GLN A 777 30.50 0.66 5.71
CA GLN A 777 30.17 -0.24 6.82
C GLN A 777 30.09 0.54 8.12
N LEU A 778 29.09 0.22 8.92
CA LEU A 778 28.94 0.71 10.28
C LEU A 778 29.09 -0.44 11.25
N GLU A 779 30.04 -0.31 12.17
CA GLU A 779 30.22 -1.27 13.26
C GLU A 779 29.73 -0.69 14.58
N ASP A 780 29.07 -1.53 15.38
CA ASP A 780 28.75 -1.20 16.77
C ASP A 780 30.02 -1.14 17.64
N ALA A 781 29.85 -0.74 18.91
CA ALA A 781 30.95 -0.67 19.87
C ALA A 781 31.64 -2.02 20.17
N SER A 782 31.02 -3.15 19.79
CA SER A 782 31.59 -4.50 19.91
C SER A 782 32.30 -4.96 18.64
N GLY A 783 32.26 -4.16 17.57
CA GLY A 783 32.83 -4.48 16.26
C GLY A 783 31.93 -5.33 15.36
N ASN A 784 30.63 -5.47 15.67
CA ASN A 784 29.69 -6.14 14.78
C ASN A 784 29.19 -5.17 13.72
N GLU A 785 29.12 -5.61 12.47
CA GLU A 785 28.47 -4.83 11.41
C GLU A 785 26.96 -4.74 11.66
N VAL A 786 26.44 -3.51 11.62
CA VAL A 786 25.01 -3.20 11.84
C VAL A 786 24.35 -2.49 10.66
N SER A 787 25.15 -1.97 9.74
CA SER A 787 24.69 -1.37 8.48
C SER A 787 25.81 -1.48 7.45
N GLU A 788 25.45 -1.76 6.20
CA GLU A 788 26.35 -1.80 5.06
C GLU A 788 25.67 -1.21 3.82
N ASN A 789 26.43 -0.52 2.98
CA ASN A 789 25.93 0.02 1.73
C ASN A 789 26.98 -0.11 0.62
N PHE A 790 26.55 -0.56 -0.56
CA PHE A 790 27.42 -0.87 -1.68
C PHE A 790 27.02 -0.06 -2.91
N TYR A 791 27.98 0.68 -3.46
CA TYR A 791 27.79 1.58 -4.58
C TYR A 791 28.69 1.20 -5.74
N TRP A 792 28.26 1.54 -6.95
CA TRP A 792 29.07 1.62 -8.15
C TRP A 792 28.96 3.03 -8.71
N ARG A 793 30.03 3.52 -9.31
CA ARG A 793 30.04 4.78 -10.06
C ARG A 793 31.09 4.76 -11.16
N SER A 794 30.93 5.63 -12.14
CA SER A 794 31.95 5.87 -13.16
C SER A 794 32.89 7.04 -12.80
N LYS A 795 33.93 7.23 -13.61
CA LYS A 795 34.80 8.41 -13.59
C LYS A 795 34.27 9.57 -14.43
N ASP A 796 33.14 9.39 -15.11
CA ASP A 796 32.62 10.42 -15.98
C ASP A 796 32.26 11.67 -15.18
N LYS A 797 32.66 12.81 -15.73
CA LYS A 797 32.44 14.10 -15.11
C LYS A 797 30.97 14.48 -15.26
N TYR A 798 30.36 14.95 -14.18
CA TYR A 798 29.06 15.60 -14.24
C TYR A 798 29.22 17.01 -14.82
N GLU A 799 28.67 17.24 -16.01
CA GLU A 799 28.74 18.53 -16.72
C GLU A 799 27.54 19.45 -16.43
N GLY A 800 26.65 19.03 -15.53
CA GLY A 800 25.50 19.80 -15.07
C GLY A 800 24.16 19.16 -15.40
N PRO A 801 23.06 19.78 -14.92
CA PRO A 801 21.76 19.11 -14.79
C PRO A 801 21.13 18.71 -16.10
N TRP A 802 21.32 19.48 -17.17
CA TRP A 802 20.68 19.20 -18.45
C TRP A 802 21.55 18.35 -19.39
N THR A 803 22.48 17.59 -18.81
CA THR A 803 23.41 16.72 -19.54
C THR A 803 23.19 15.25 -19.21
N THR A 804 23.52 14.39 -20.15
CA THR A 804 23.54 12.92 -20.01
C THR A 804 24.93 12.47 -19.60
N THR A 805 25.46 13.05 -18.52
CA THR A 805 26.82 12.79 -18.02
C THR A 805 26.83 12.61 -16.52
N GLY A 806 27.89 12.01 -16.00
CA GLY A 806 28.21 12.01 -14.58
C GLY A 806 28.36 10.61 -13.99
N PRO A 807 28.85 10.54 -12.74
CA PRO A 807 29.30 9.28 -12.13
C PRO A 807 28.17 8.29 -11.85
N LEU A 808 26.91 8.73 -11.91
CA LEU A 808 25.71 7.92 -11.72
C LEU A 808 24.89 7.75 -13.02
N TYR A 809 25.37 8.26 -14.15
CA TYR A 809 24.63 8.22 -15.41
C TYR A 809 25.39 7.52 -16.53
N SER A 810 26.63 7.96 -16.83
CA SER A 810 27.37 7.55 -18.03
C SER A 810 28.63 6.75 -17.70
N GLY A 811 29.19 6.07 -18.71
CA GLY A 811 30.50 5.42 -18.63
C GLY A 811 30.51 4.08 -17.90
N PHE A 812 29.39 3.34 -17.97
CA PHE A 812 29.21 2.05 -17.30
C PHE A 812 29.50 0.84 -18.20
N GLU A 813 29.87 1.05 -19.46
CA GLU A 813 30.17 -0.04 -20.42
C GLU A 813 31.28 -0.97 -19.93
N ALA A 814 32.21 -0.45 -19.12
CA ALA A 814 33.29 -1.23 -18.51
C ALA A 814 32.78 -2.33 -17.56
N LEU A 815 31.53 -2.28 -17.08
CA LEU A 815 30.94 -3.39 -16.31
C LEU A 815 30.83 -4.67 -17.14
N ASN A 816 30.75 -4.58 -18.48
CA ASN A 816 30.72 -5.75 -19.36
C ASN A 816 32.06 -6.51 -19.39
N ASP A 817 33.14 -5.89 -18.91
CA ASP A 817 34.46 -6.52 -18.81
C ASP A 817 34.61 -7.36 -17.53
N LEU A 818 33.62 -7.38 -16.64
CA LEU A 818 33.66 -8.19 -15.42
C LEU A 818 33.68 -9.69 -15.76
N PRO A 819 34.64 -10.47 -15.20
CA PRO A 819 34.68 -11.91 -15.41
C PRO A 819 33.49 -12.58 -14.74
N LYS A 820 33.02 -13.72 -15.28
CA LYS A 820 31.97 -14.52 -14.64
C LYS A 820 32.48 -15.12 -13.32
N VAL A 821 31.66 -15.04 -12.27
CA VAL A 821 31.98 -15.47 -10.91
C VAL A 821 31.07 -16.60 -10.47
N ASN A 822 31.65 -17.77 -10.18
CA ASN A 822 30.89 -18.91 -9.66
C ASN A 822 30.74 -18.77 -8.13
N LEU A 823 29.56 -18.35 -7.69
CA LEU A 823 29.17 -18.29 -6.29
C LEU A 823 28.79 -19.67 -5.77
N LYS A 824 29.07 -19.89 -4.49
CA LYS A 824 28.56 -21.05 -3.74
C LYS A 824 27.24 -20.66 -3.09
N MET A 825 26.14 -21.20 -3.59
CA MET A 825 24.80 -21.03 -3.02
C MET A 825 24.39 -22.29 -2.25
N THR A 826 23.83 -22.09 -1.05
CA THR A 826 23.22 -23.16 -0.26
C THR A 826 21.92 -22.65 0.34
N MET A 827 20.90 -23.50 0.40
CA MET A 827 19.63 -23.19 1.04
C MET A 827 19.36 -24.20 2.15
N LYS A 828 18.81 -23.72 3.27
CA LYS A 828 18.37 -24.56 4.38
C LYS A 828 16.99 -24.12 4.84
N SER A 829 16.07 -25.07 4.95
CA SER A 829 14.81 -24.82 5.63
C SER A 829 15.04 -24.39 7.08
N GLN A 830 14.33 -23.34 7.49
CA GLN A 830 14.14 -23.00 8.91
C GLN A 830 12.81 -23.59 9.41
N ASN A 831 11.78 -23.57 8.56
CA ASN A 831 10.48 -24.19 8.81
C ASN A 831 9.76 -24.41 7.47
N ASP A 832 9.73 -25.66 6.99
CA ASP A 832 9.11 -26.02 5.70
C ASP A 832 7.60 -25.73 5.69
N ASP A 833 6.90 -26.04 6.78
CA ASP A 833 5.45 -25.86 6.90
C ASP A 833 5.04 -24.37 6.82
N LYS A 834 5.96 -23.46 7.11
CA LYS A 834 5.76 -22.01 7.01
C LYS A 834 6.44 -21.38 5.79
N GLY A 835 7.03 -22.18 4.91
CA GLY A 835 7.78 -21.67 3.76
C GLY A 835 8.96 -20.77 4.13
N LEU A 836 9.62 -21.03 5.27
CA LEU A 836 10.74 -20.24 5.77
C LEU A 836 12.08 -20.90 5.45
N TYR A 837 12.94 -20.20 4.70
CA TYR A 837 14.24 -20.68 4.28
C TYR A 837 15.35 -19.68 4.59
N ARG A 838 16.58 -20.20 4.71
CA ARG A 838 17.80 -19.40 4.82
C ARG A 838 18.73 -19.77 3.68
N VAL A 839 19.04 -18.79 2.85
CA VAL A 839 19.97 -18.92 1.73
C VAL A 839 21.30 -18.29 2.13
N THR A 840 22.41 -19.01 1.91
CA THR A 840 23.77 -18.49 2.08
C THR A 840 24.48 -18.51 0.75
N LEU A 841 25.00 -17.34 0.35
CA LEU A 841 25.89 -17.17 -0.80
C LEU A 841 27.29 -16.81 -0.32
N GLU A 842 28.29 -17.40 -0.96
CA GLU A 842 29.70 -17.14 -0.72
C GLU A 842 30.40 -16.89 -2.05
N ASN A 843 31.25 -15.86 -2.11
CA ASN A 843 32.14 -15.60 -3.24
C ASN A 843 33.53 -16.20 -2.95
N PRO A 844 33.85 -17.40 -3.45
CA PRO A 844 35.14 -18.04 -3.21
C PRO A 844 36.24 -17.54 -4.16
N THR A 845 35.94 -16.60 -5.05
CA THR A 845 36.84 -16.15 -6.12
C THR A 845 37.58 -14.86 -5.76
N THR A 846 38.40 -14.37 -6.68
CA THR A 846 39.15 -13.10 -6.55
C THR A 846 38.46 -11.91 -7.20
N ASP A 847 37.36 -12.14 -7.92
CA ASP A 847 36.61 -11.12 -8.64
C ASP A 847 35.31 -10.80 -7.90
N ILE A 848 34.77 -9.60 -8.12
CA ILE A 848 33.48 -9.20 -7.55
C ILE A 848 32.33 -9.93 -8.24
N ALA A 849 31.38 -10.49 -7.46
CA ALA A 849 30.08 -10.88 -7.99
C ALA A 849 29.12 -9.71 -7.84
N PHE A 850 28.81 -9.05 -8.95
CA PHE A 850 28.06 -7.81 -8.98
C PHE A 850 26.56 -8.06 -9.22
N PHE A 851 25.73 -7.37 -8.43
CA PHE A 851 24.29 -7.21 -8.66
C PHE A 851 23.52 -8.52 -8.87
N ASN A 852 23.41 -9.32 -7.80
CA ASN A 852 22.86 -10.66 -7.82
C ASN A 852 21.45 -10.72 -7.22
N ARG A 853 20.50 -11.24 -7.99
CA ARG A 853 19.10 -11.45 -7.65
C ARG A 853 18.83 -12.92 -7.35
N LEU A 854 18.16 -13.21 -6.25
CA LEU A 854 17.54 -14.51 -5.96
C LEU A 854 16.08 -14.50 -6.42
N LYS A 855 15.64 -15.59 -7.04
CA LYS A 855 14.24 -15.82 -7.44
C LYS A 855 13.86 -17.29 -7.29
N PHE A 856 12.58 -17.54 -7.02
CA PHE A 856 12.01 -18.89 -7.05
C PHE A 856 11.20 -19.09 -8.32
N LEU A 857 11.42 -20.21 -8.97
CA LEU A 857 10.66 -20.65 -10.13
C LEU A 857 9.91 -21.94 -9.84
N ASP A 858 8.71 -22.07 -10.40
CA ASP A 858 7.94 -23.32 -10.43
C ASP A 858 8.47 -24.28 -11.53
N GLU A 859 7.86 -25.45 -11.65
CA GLU A 859 8.21 -26.46 -12.67
C GLU A 859 8.03 -25.97 -14.11
N ASN A 860 7.27 -24.89 -14.33
CA ASN A 860 7.03 -24.26 -15.63
C ASN A 860 7.91 -23.03 -15.84
N GLN A 861 8.93 -22.81 -15.00
CA GLN A 861 9.83 -21.67 -15.05
C GLN A 861 9.13 -20.32 -14.83
N LYS A 862 8.01 -20.30 -14.11
CA LYS A 862 7.31 -19.07 -13.70
C LYS A 862 7.67 -18.67 -12.28
N LEU A 863 7.68 -17.36 -12.02
CA LEU A 863 7.96 -16.84 -10.69
C LEU A 863 6.94 -17.32 -9.65
N VAL A 864 7.44 -17.96 -8.60
CA VAL A 864 6.69 -18.21 -7.37
C VAL A 864 6.52 -16.88 -6.64
N ARG A 865 5.28 -16.48 -6.38
CA ARG A 865 4.93 -15.19 -5.79
C ARG A 865 3.70 -15.31 -4.87
N PRO A 866 3.56 -14.43 -3.85
CA PRO A 866 4.56 -13.46 -3.43
C PRO A 866 5.63 -14.12 -2.54
N VAL A 867 6.87 -13.64 -2.66
CA VAL A 867 8.01 -14.11 -1.86
C VAL A 867 8.70 -12.91 -1.21
N SER A 868 9.01 -13.03 0.08
CA SER A 868 9.81 -12.05 0.79
C SER A 868 11.26 -12.52 0.89
N PHE A 869 12.19 -11.71 0.40
CA PHE A 869 13.62 -11.85 0.65
C PHE A 869 14.07 -10.74 1.60
N SER A 870 14.87 -11.08 2.61
CA SER A 870 15.40 -10.09 3.56
C SER A 870 16.30 -9.05 2.87
N ASP A 871 17.05 -9.48 1.86
CA ASP A 871 17.90 -8.67 0.99
C ASP A 871 17.99 -9.31 -0.41
N ASN A 872 18.21 -8.51 -1.45
CA ASN A 872 18.31 -8.98 -2.84
C ASN A 872 19.02 -7.94 -3.71
N TYR A 873 19.39 -8.28 -4.96
CA TYR A 873 20.19 -7.42 -5.87
C TYR A 873 21.52 -6.93 -5.24
N PHE A 874 22.14 -7.76 -4.42
CA PHE A 874 23.36 -7.42 -3.67
C PHE A 874 24.64 -7.79 -4.44
N SER A 875 25.77 -7.23 -4.03
CA SER A 875 27.10 -7.59 -4.54
C SER A 875 27.92 -8.27 -3.46
N LEU A 876 28.88 -9.12 -3.86
CA LEU A 876 29.81 -9.79 -2.96
C LEU A 876 31.25 -9.58 -3.44
N LEU A 877 32.07 -8.95 -2.59
CA LEU A 877 33.51 -8.85 -2.80
C LEU A 877 34.18 -10.23 -2.62
N PRO A 878 35.44 -10.37 -3.07
CA PRO A 878 36.22 -11.60 -2.88
C PRO A 878 36.23 -12.08 -1.43
N GLY A 879 35.79 -13.33 -1.20
CA GLY A 879 35.74 -13.97 0.11
C GLY A 879 34.52 -13.60 0.99
N GLU A 880 33.64 -12.69 0.54
CA GLU A 880 32.46 -12.33 1.30
C GLU A 880 31.39 -13.42 1.28
N LYS A 881 30.57 -13.41 2.34
CA LYS A 881 29.38 -14.26 2.47
C LYS A 881 28.19 -13.40 2.84
N LYS A 882 27.04 -13.71 2.24
CA LYS A 882 25.75 -13.11 2.61
C LYS A 882 24.73 -14.18 2.92
N THR A 883 23.92 -13.90 3.92
CA THR A 883 22.76 -14.72 4.28
C THR A 883 21.51 -13.94 3.98
N VAL A 884 20.55 -14.58 3.30
CA VAL A 884 19.25 -14.03 2.95
C VAL A 884 18.19 -14.94 3.55
N ASP A 885 17.34 -14.38 4.40
CA ASP A 885 16.16 -15.06 4.89
C ASP A 885 15.02 -14.90 3.87
N VAL A 886 14.28 -15.98 3.66
CA VAL A 886 13.22 -16.09 2.64
C VAL A 886 11.95 -16.59 3.28
N GLU A 887 10.82 -15.96 2.94
CA GLU A 887 9.48 -16.38 3.32
C GLU A 887 8.57 -16.47 2.08
N LEU A 888 7.94 -17.62 1.88
CA LEU A 888 6.86 -17.79 0.90
C LEU A 888 5.55 -17.30 1.52
N LEU A 889 4.98 -16.22 0.96
CA LEU A 889 3.84 -15.54 1.59
C LEU A 889 2.48 -16.16 1.25
N ASN A 890 2.42 -17.02 0.22
CA ASN A 890 1.24 -17.81 -0.09
C ASN A 890 1.54 -19.30 0.13
N THR A 891 1.22 -19.83 1.31
CA THR A 891 1.49 -21.22 1.66
C THR A 891 0.38 -22.20 1.24
N TYR A 892 -0.78 -21.70 0.81
CA TYR A 892 -1.94 -22.55 0.47
C TYR A 892 -1.95 -23.03 -1.00
N ASN A 893 -1.20 -22.36 -1.86
CA ASN A 893 -1.14 -22.65 -3.29
C ASN A 893 0.32 -22.67 -3.79
N LEU A 894 1.16 -23.45 -3.11
CA LEU A 894 2.55 -23.66 -3.51
C LEU A 894 2.63 -24.79 -4.57
N PRO A 895 3.49 -24.65 -5.58
CA PRO A 895 3.77 -25.74 -6.51
C PRO A 895 4.48 -26.90 -5.79
N ASP A 896 4.33 -28.11 -6.34
CA ASP A 896 4.93 -29.34 -5.77
C ASP A 896 6.46 -29.26 -5.69
N THR A 897 7.07 -28.57 -6.67
CA THR A 897 8.52 -28.36 -6.74
C THR A 897 8.84 -26.92 -7.07
N MET A 898 9.86 -26.36 -6.42
CA MET A 898 10.38 -25.03 -6.72
C MET A 898 11.89 -25.06 -6.86
N THR A 899 12.41 -24.17 -7.69
CA THR A 899 13.84 -24.00 -7.92
C THR A 899 14.27 -22.61 -7.48
N LEU A 900 15.23 -22.53 -6.56
CA LEU A 900 15.93 -21.29 -6.23
C LEU A 900 17.01 -21.05 -7.27
N GLU A 901 16.93 -19.90 -7.94
CA GLU A 901 17.90 -19.46 -8.94
C GLU A 901 18.60 -18.16 -8.54
N LEU A 902 19.83 -18.03 -9.02
CA LEU A 902 20.64 -16.82 -8.95
C LEU A 902 20.74 -16.19 -10.34
N GLU A 903 20.29 -14.96 -10.47
CA GLU A 903 20.43 -14.11 -11.65
C GLU A 903 21.35 -12.94 -11.30
N GLY A 904 22.59 -12.94 -11.81
CA GLY A 904 23.55 -11.86 -11.55
C GLY A 904 24.12 -11.26 -12.83
N TRP A 905 24.64 -10.03 -12.74
CA TRP A 905 25.38 -9.39 -13.84
C TRP A 905 26.50 -10.30 -14.35
N ASN A 906 27.34 -10.74 -13.42
CA ASN A 906 28.41 -11.70 -13.66
C ASN A 906 28.42 -12.89 -12.69
N GLY A 907 27.55 -12.90 -11.68
CA GLY A 907 27.42 -14.03 -10.75
C GLY A 907 26.67 -15.22 -11.36
N LEU A 908 27.17 -16.42 -11.10
CA LEU A 908 26.60 -17.70 -11.51
C LEU A 908 26.56 -18.61 -10.27
N ALA A 909 25.50 -19.39 -10.11
CA ALA A 909 25.42 -20.45 -9.11
C ALA A 909 24.61 -21.62 -9.66
N ASN A 910 24.87 -22.82 -9.16
CA ASN A 910 23.98 -23.94 -9.41
C ASN A 910 22.63 -23.66 -8.74
N SER A 911 21.54 -23.88 -9.47
CA SER A 911 20.20 -23.80 -8.91
C SER A 911 20.02 -24.84 -7.79
N VAL A 912 19.11 -24.55 -6.86
CA VAL A 912 18.79 -25.43 -5.74
C VAL A 912 17.32 -25.81 -5.83
N GLU A 913 17.06 -27.09 -6.12
CA GLU A 913 15.70 -27.65 -6.12
C GLU A 913 15.19 -27.85 -4.69
N GLN A 914 13.91 -27.59 -4.49
CA GLN A 914 13.18 -27.79 -3.25
C GLN A 914 11.85 -28.49 -3.55
N GLU A 915 11.69 -29.69 -3.00
CA GLU A 915 10.40 -30.39 -2.98
C GLU A 915 9.54 -29.83 -1.83
N ILE A 916 8.28 -29.51 -2.10
CA ILE A 916 7.33 -29.05 -1.09
C ILE A 916 6.52 -30.25 -0.61
N LYS A 917 6.60 -30.52 0.70
CA LYS A 917 5.71 -31.49 1.34
C LYS A 917 4.34 -30.84 1.49
N ASN A 918 3.47 -31.06 0.52
CA ASN A 918 2.07 -30.67 0.63
C ASN A 918 1.43 -31.43 1.80
N ASN A 919 1.34 -30.79 2.96
CA ASN A 919 0.64 -31.30 4.14
C ASN A 919 -0.89 -31.05 4.07
N ASN A 920 -1.41 -30.62 2.93
CA ASN A 920 -2.84 -30.45 2.70
C ASN A 920 -3.46 -31.75 2.14
N GLN A 921 -3.64 -32.73 3.02
CA GLN A 921 -4.68 -33.75 2.91
C GLN A 921 -5.72 -33.57 4.03
#